data_AF-A0A7S2SCG2-F1
#
_entry.id   AF-A0A7S2SCG2-F1
#
_cell.length_a   1.000
_cell.length_b   1.000
_cell.length_c   1.000
_cell.angle_alpha   90.00
_cell.angle_beta   90.00
_cell.angle_gamma   90.00
#
_symmetry.space_group_name_H-M   'P 1'
#
loop_
_entity.id
_entity.type
_entity.pdbx_description
1 polymer ?
#
loop_
_entity_poly.entity_id
_entity_poly.type
_entity_poly.pdbx_seq_one_letter_code
_entity_poly.pdbx_strand_id
1 'polypeptide(L)'
;MNGEIRNHIIPGTRCFVDWFRSAVLCEEKPLLGSEKVTRVLTHFHGDHYSGLNSDWDDGLILCSRVTARLLKDVMGVKPEFVRSLEIGVETDTGDCMITFVDANHCPGSIMVVVERKSDKKLFLHCGDMRFHPDMKSDPLLKSICSRVDIIFLDTTFAHEKHSFPTQEMIVDKAVGSIQPYKFDEEFIVLIGAYNIGKERFVLGVSKGLGIGTVYVTEKKKRMLDCLQLSEDDRAIFTNDPSARIHIVGMRSIGTLFPFFQPNFAAIRDYIAQLNRTHGTHFKRVVALLPTGWAGASNYNKKNSIRQDASGDICVRLIAYSEHSDFEGLQTFVSFLRPRQIVPTVYSDEKHRQKIVHRFRNCVDQMANKRAFIASFSKGAVAGKQPAVVDIANDSSDDDDVVFIGGETSGGGASWACSRCTFRHDDIKRTRCSMCDEPRQPLKLSSKIQQPVSKKRKALPSSSGTIVDFFGCKTKTRTVTPITVKPSSQKPASGVVKFDGEETNHTKDIMQVDLSTPTENFVLPDRDISNLEYGFLVGALSQVKATKKRLMKHNILVNAFRCALHWCSRKSPETVVQMVLLSLGRISNSHENVELSIGASQVSNAIRDSTGASRKQTNALYNEYGDLGDVPFFCKRRQNVLPFKSSKKQVISIKEVFDMLLALSKMSGQGVNSLREGRMVSMFRRCQGEEIRFLVGALLRDMRIGANEKSILDALVEGSLRNRGEVSEIPVELIKCRALFNVCPDYKTFVLALAKGGVAQVQKCVRMTPTTPVRPMLAEVGHNTVEFFQAFGGSGGFTCEFKYDGQRVQIHLHSDGNMDIFSRNCQSNSDKFPDVLETLRKCKGGNVKSFILDAEVVAVDPSKPDIILPFQTLATRSRKNASANEVDVCVFAFDLIYLNEQSLLPRPLSERRSLLLEHFTLVPSRFSMVESLDFVSHHKGHVSEVHEKQVNKQVFDFMQKALNQGCEGLIGKALNSCYEPEKRSTQWMKLKQDYIMDQQNTETFTGGGLNDTLDLVPIGAWHGSGRKSKFWSPFLLACWNPERECFQALCKCMTGFSDKFYKAQNEYYSSSDKHGNPRILTGPQFDYESGLIPSVWFRSSQVWEVRGSELTISPTHVAAQGEIQGTEKGLSLRFPRFVRVREDKLPQDATTSTQLLRLFEKQTRSKT
;
A
#
# COMPACT_ATOMS: atom_id res chain seq x y z
N MET A 1 5.18 -7.43 8.53
CA MET A 1 5.20 -8.57 7.60
C MET A 1 4.22 -9.67 8.04
N ASN A 2 3.04 -9.35 8.58
CA ASN A 2 2.14 -10.35 9.17
C ASN A 2 0.99 -10.78 8.23
N GLY A 3 1.08 -10.44 6.94
CA GLY A 3 0.09 -10.76 5.91
C GLY A 3 0.53 -11.86 4.93
N GLU A 4 1.79 -11.86 4.48
CA GLU A 4 2.29 -12.82 3.49
C GLU A 4 2.35 -14.26 4.03
N ILE A 5 2.84 -14.47 5.26
CA ILE A 5 2.95 -15.82 5.86
C ILE A 5 1.58 -16.51 6.00
N ARG A 6 0.50 -15.74 6.21
CA ARG A 6 -0.84 -16.30 6.48
C ARG A 6 -1.42 -17.13 5.33
N ASN A 7 -0.96 -16.91 4.10
CA ASN A 7 -1.42 -17.67 2.93
C ASN A 7 -0.63 -18.96 2.72
N HIS A 8 0.52 -19.09 3.39
CA HIS A 8 1.44 -20.21 3.23
C HIS A 8 1.45 -21.16 4.43
N ILE A 9 0.78 -20.83 5.53
CA ILE A 9 0.68 -21.69 6.72
C ILE A 9 -0.72 -22.28 6.82
N ILE A 10 -0.81 -23.61 6.99
CA ILE A 10 -2.09 -24.26 7.27
C ILE A 10 -2.46 -24.00 8.74
N PRO A 11 -3.59 -23.32 9.04
CA PRO A 11 -3.91 -22.86 10.38
C PRO A 11 -3.88 -23.97 11.43
N GLY A 12 -3.20 -23.71 12.56
CA GLY A 12 -3.06 -24.64 13.67
C GLY A 12 -2.30 -25.93 13.35
N THR A 13 -1.44 -25.90 12.32
CA THR A 13 -0.45 -26.94 12.01
C THR A 13 0.92 -26.31 11.78
N ARG A 14 1.97 -27.13 11.71
CA ARG A 14 3.33 -26.76 11.32
C ARG A 14 3.60 -27.06 9.85
N CYS A 15 2.55 -27.13 9.04
CA CYS A 15 2.63 -27.35 7.60
C CYS A 15 2.67 -26.02 6.85
N PHE A 16 3.80 -25.77 6.19
CA PHE A 16 4.03 -24.63 5.31
C PHE A 16 3.97 -25.07 3.85
N VAL A 17 3.26 -24.32 3.02
CA VAL A 17 3.12 -24.56 1.58
C VAL A 17 3.73 -23.38 0.82
N ASP A 18 4.67 -23.66 -0.08
CA ASP A 18 5.38 -22.66 -0.91
C ASP A 18 6.10 -21.56 -0.11
N TRP A 19 6.60 -21.91 1.08
CA TRP A 19 7.36 -21.00 1.92
C TRP A 19 8.68 -21.63 2.34
N PHE A 20 9.79 -21.03 1.89
CA PHE A 20 11.16 -21.52 2.11
C PHE A 20 12.08 -20.42 2.64
N ARG A 21 11.54 -19.50 3.44
CA ARG A 21 12.32 -18.49 4.17
C ARG A 21 12.43 -18.90 5.63
N SER A 22 13.54 -18.54 6.28
CA SER A 22 13.85 -18.92 7.67
C SER A 22 12.68 -18.61 8.61
N ALA A 23 12.28 -19.60 9.42
CA ALA A 23 11.08 -19.57 10.27
C ALA A 23 11.20 -18.66 11.52
N VAL A 24 12.29 -17.90 11.67
CA VAL A 24 12.66 -17.15 12.90
C VAL A 24 11.77 -15.92 13.18
N LEU A 25 10.71 -15.67 12.39
CA LEU A 25 9.92 -14.42 12.46
C LEU A 25 8.46 -14.56 12.95
N CYS A 26 8.06 -15.67 13.56
CA CYS A 26 6.76 -15.77 14.24
C CYS A 26 6.88 -15.38 15.72
N GLU A 27 6.38 -14.18 16.08
CA GLU A 27 6.36 -13.61 17.45
C GLU A 27 5.43 -14.34 18.43
N GLU A 28 4.73 -15.39 18.02
CA GLU A 28 4.09 -16.33 18.93
C GLU A 28 5.05 -17.51 19.11
N LYS A 29 5.72 -17.62 20.27
CA LYS A 29 6.34 -18.88 20.68
C LYS A 29 5.27 -19.98 20.57
N PRO A 30 5.38 -20.97 19.68
CA PRO A 30 4.75 -22.24 19.97
C PRO A 30 5.63 -22.84 21.07
N LEU A 31 5.01 -23.54 22.00
CA LEU A 31 5.70 -24.56 22.78
C LEU A 31 6.32 -25.56 21.78
N LEU A 32 7.54 -25.29 21.30
CA LEU A 32 8.25 -26.15 20.37
C LEU A 32 9.44 -26.75 21.10
N GLY A 33 9.16 -27.89 21.71
CA GLY A 33 10.16 -28.95 21.81
C GLY A 33 10.63 -29.38 20.41
N SER A 34 11.62 -30.25 20.39
CA SER A 34 12.44 -30.73 19.27
C SER A 34 11.72 -31.42 18.08
N GLU A 35 10.53 -30.99 17.67
CA GLU A 35 9.74 -31.62 16.62
C GLU A 35 9.78 -30.85 15.28
N LYS A 36 9.87 -31.62 14.19
CA LYS A 36 10.19 -31.18 12.82
C LYS A 36 9.05 -30.39 12.15
N VAL A 37 9.39 -29.32 11.44
CA VAL A 37 8.49 -28.52 10.58
C VAL A 37 8.28 -29.22 9.24
N THR A 38 7.04 -29.20 8.72
CA THR A 38 6.68 -29.79 7.42
C THR A 38 6.63 -28.69 6.37
N ARG A 39 7.41 -28.82 5.28
CA ARG A 39 7.38 -27.88 4.15
C ARG A 39 6.96 -28.61 2.88
N VAL A 40 6.01 -28.03 2.16
CA VAL A 40 5.48 -28.57 0.90
C VAL A 40 5.78 -27.59 -0.23
N LEU A 41 6.35 -28.07 -1.33
CA LEU A 41 6.49 -27.30 -2.57
C LEU A 41 5.45 -27.79 -3.57
N THR A 42 4.51 -26.92 -3.96
CA THR A 42 3.41 -27.29 -4.86
C THR A 42 3.89 -27.49 -6.29
N HIS A 43 4.85 -26.68 -6.75
CA HIS A 43 5.45 -26.81 -8.09
C HIS A 43 6.76 -26.01 -8.24
N PHE A 44 7.47 -26.21 -9.35
CA PHE A 44 8.80 -25.65 -9.59
C PHE A 44 8.75 -24.31 -10.36
N HIS A 45 8.06 -23.30 -9.82
CA HIS A 45 8.16 -21.91 -10.28
C HIS A 45 8.85 -21.01 -9.25
N GLY A 46 9.57 -19.99 -9.72
CA GLY A 46 10.53 -19.23 -8.90
C GLY A 46 9.93 -18.38 -7.79
N ASP A 47 8.67 -18.00 -7.94
CA ASP A 47 7.84 -17.35 -6.93
C ASP A 47 7.36 -18.31 -5.82
N HIS A 48 7.28 -19.62 -6.08
CA HIS A 48 6.86 -20.64 -5.11
C HIS A 48 8.02 -21.26 -4.33
N TYR A 49 9.18 -21.45 -4.97
CA TYR A 49 10.40 -21.91 -4.27
C TYR A 49 11.28 -20.75 -3.78
N SER A 50 10.77 -19.52 -3.73
CA SER A 50 11.54 -18.34 -3.29
C SER A 50 12.13 -18.52 -1.89
N GLY A 51 13.47 -18.58 -1.80
CA GLY A 51 14.21 -18.85 -0.56
C GLY A 51 14.88 -20.22 -0.52
N LEU A 52 14.46 -21.15 -1.39
CA LEU A 52 15.08 -22.46 -1.58
C LEU A 52 16.29 -22.37 -2.53
N ASN A 53 17.38 -23.06 -2.19
CA ASN A 53 18.60 -23.14 -2.99
C ASN A 53 19.34 -24.47 -2.69
N SER A 54 20.49 -24.70 -3.35
CA SER A 54 21.29 -25.93 -3.20
C SER A 54 21.79 -26.20 -1.78
N ASP A 55 21.97 -25.15 -0.97
CA ASP A 55 22.53 -25.22 0.38
C ASP A 55 21.44 -25.41 1.45
N TRP A 56 20.21 -25.73 1.03
CA TRP A 56 19.07 -25.91 1.93
C TRP A 56 19.34 -26.95 3.02
N ASP A 57 19.13 -26.55 4.28
CA ASP A 57 19.26 -27.37 5.48
C ASP A 57 18.08 -27.21 6.47
N ASP A 58 17.11 -26.33 6.18
CA ASP A 58 16.00 -25.93 7.08
C ASP A 58 14.77 -26.85 6.99
N GLY A 59 15.03 -28.17 7.00
CA GLY A 59 14.01 -29.22 7.12
C GLY A 59 13.62 -29.93 5.82
N LEU A 60 12.72 -30.90 5.94
CA LEU A 60 12.29 -31.79 4.85
C LEU A 60 11.28 -31.09 3.93
N ILE A 61 11.49 -31.24 2.63
CA ILE A 61 10.63 -30.73 1.56
C ILE A 61 9.83 -31.89 0.97
N LEU A 62 8.51 -31.81 1.12
CA LEU A 62 7.55 -32.70 0.49
C LEU A 62 7.10 -32.11 -0.85
N CYS A 63 7.12 -32.91 -1.91
CA CYS A 63 6.68 -32.47 -3.24
C CYS A 63 6.34 -33.67 -4.14
N SER A 64 5.86 -33.40 -5.36
CA SER A 64 5.64 -34.45 -6.35
C SER A 64 6.96 -35.08 -6.82
N ARG A 65 6.88 -36.27 -7.44
CA ARG A 65 8.06 -36.96 -8.01
C ARG A 65 8.80 -36.11 -9.05
N VAL A 66 8.08 -35.36 -9.89
CA VAL A 66 8.67 -34.48 -10.91
C VAL A 66 9.39 -33.31 -10.24
N THR A 67 8.73 -32.62 -9.31
CA THR A 67 9.32 -31.51 -8.56
C THR A 67 10.55 -31.96 -7.77
N ALA A 68 10.54 -33.15 -7.18
CA ALA A 68 11.69 -33.70 -6.46
C ALA A 68 12.92 -33.92 -7.36
N ARG A 69 12.73 -34.39 -8.60
CA ARG A 69 13.82 -34.51 -9.58
C ARG A 69 14.39 -33.15 -9.96
N LEU A 70 13.52 -32.18 -10.20
CA LEU A 70 13.93 -30.80 -10.52
C LEU A 70 14.73 -30.16 -9.38
N LEU A 71 14.33 -30.39 -8.12
CA LEU A 71 15.08 -29.92 -6.95
C LEU A 71 16.47 -30.55 -6.86
N LYS A 72 16.60 -31.86 -7.11
CA LYS A 72 17.87 -32.58 -7.00
C LYS A 72 18.78 -32.35 -8.20
N ASP A 73 18.27 -32.57 -9.40
CA ASP A 73 19.06 -32.69 -10.62
C ASP A 73 19.28 -31.34 -11.31
N VAL A 74 18.41 -30.35 -11.07
CA VAL A 74 18.50 -29.01 -11.67
C VAL A 74 18.89 -27.94 -10.66
N MET A 75 18.27 -27.93 -9.48
CA MET A 75 18.57 -26.93 -8.42
C MET A 75 19.72 -27.35 -7.50
N GLY A 76 20.04 -28.64 -7.41
CA GLY A 76 21.15 -29.15 -6.60
C GLY A 76 20.84 -29.27 -5.10
N VAL A 77 19.57 -29.36 -4.71
CA VAL A 77 19.18 -29.59 -3.32
C VAL A 77 19.58 -31.00 -2.90
N LYS A 78 20.21 -31.14 -1.72
CA LYS A 78 20.68 -32.45 -1.23
C LYS A 78 19.51 -33.44 -1.10
N PRO A 79 19.65 -34.69 -1.57
CA PRO A 79 18.56 -35.68 -1.56
C PRO A 79 17.96 -35.96 -0.17
N GLU A 80 18.73 -35.80 0.91
CA GLU A 80 18.27 -35.98 2.29
C GLU A 80 17.14 -35.02 2.71
N PHE A 81 17.06 -33.84 2.08
CA PHE A 81 16.04 -32.84 2.36
C PHE A 81 14.85 -32.89 1.40
N VAL A 82 14.84 -33.79 0.41
CA VAL A 82 13.77 -33.84 -0.61
C VAL A 82 13.09 -35.20 -0.60
N ARG A 83 11.83 -35.22 -0.18
CA ARG A 83 10.97 -36.42 -0.20
C ARG A 83 9.83 -36.23 -1.19
N SER A 84 9.80 -37.08 -2.22
CA SER A 84 8.66 -37.16 -3.13
C SER A 84 7.54 -37.99 -2.53
N LEU A 85 6.30 -37.54 -2.66
CA LEU A 85 5.10 -38.35 -2.36
C LEU A 85 4.35 -38.68 -3.65
N GLU A 86 3.65 -39.80 -3.65
CA GLU A 86 2.78 -40.21 -4.75
C GLU A 86 1.41 -39.52 -4.66
N ILE A 87 0.84 -39.17 -5.81
CA ILE A 87 -0.48 -38.55 -5.89
C ILE A 87 -1.53 -39.56 -5.40
N GLY A 88 -2.45 -39.11 -4.56
CA GLY A 88 -3.50 -39.93 -3.96
C GLY A 88 -3.07 -40.76 -2.73
N VAL A 89 -1.79 -40.74 -2.35
CA VAL A 89 -1.31 -41.47 -1.17
C VAL A 89 -1.32 -40.58 0.07
N GLU A 90 -2.04 -41.01 1.11
CA GLU A 90 -2.08 -40.31 2.39
C GLU A 90 -0.74 -40.47 3.14
N THR A 91 -0.18 -39.36 3.58
CA THR A 91 1.11 -39.32 4.29
C THR A 91 0.96 -38.63 5.63
N ASP A 92 1.38 -39.32 6.69
CA ASP A 92 1.41 -38.75 8.03
C ASP A 92 2.66 -37.88 8.23
N THR A 93 2.45 -36.63 8.65
CA THR A 93 3.52 -35.66 8.93
C THR A 93 3.65 -35.30 10.42
N GLY A 94 2.92 -36.01 11.28
CA GLY A 94 2.90 -35.81 12.73
C GLY A 94 1.61 -35.14 13.19
N ASP A 95 1.41 -33.86 12.85
CA ASP A 95 0.25 -33.05 13.26
C ASP A 95 -0.90 -33.03 12.23
N CYS A 96 -0.63 -33.44 10.99
CA CYS A 96 -1.62 -33.55 9.93
C CYS A 96 -1.34 -34.72 8.98
N MET A 97 -2.40 -35.19 8.31
CA MET A 97 -2.34 -36.09 7.17
C MET A 97 -2.35 -35.24 5.89
N ILE A 98 -1.44 -35.54 4.96
CA ILE A 98 -1.31 -34.83 3.69
C ILE A 98 -1.52 -35.79 2.53
N THR A 99 -2.32 -35.38 1.55
CA THR A 99 -2.54 -36.13 0.31
C THR A 99 -2.44 -35.19 -0.89
N PHE A 100 -1.67 -35.58 -1.91
CA PHE A 100 -1.50 -34.77 -3.12
C PHE A 100 -2.55 -35.11 -4.18
N VAL A 101 -3.03 -34.07 -4.86
CA VAL A 101 -3.91 -34.14 -6.04
C VAL A 101 -3.22 -33.40 -7.18
N ASP A 102 -3.39 -33.83 -8.42
CA ASP A 102 -2.85 -33.09 -9.58
C ASP A 102 -3.54 -31.71 -9.73
N ALA A 103 -2.74 -30.64 -9.85
CA ALA A 103 -3.27 -29.27 -10.02
C ALA A 103 -3.50 -28.86 -11.49
N ASN A 104 -3.05 -29.69 -12.43
CA ASN A 104 -3.16 -29.51 -13.88
C ASN A 104 -2.57 -28.19 -14.41
N HIS A 105 -1.72 -27.51 -13.64
CA HIS A 105 -1.11 -26.24 -14.00
C HIS A 105 0.15 -26.43 -14.85
N CYS A 106 1.13 -27.16 -14.33
CA CYS A 106 2.35 -27.52 -15.05
C CYS A 106 2.82 -28.93 -14.65
N PRO A 107 3.73 -29.57 -15.40
CA PRO A 107 4.19 -30.91 -15.05
C PRO A 107 4.75 -30.97 -13.62
N GLY A 108 4.14 -31.82 -12.79
CA GLY A 108 4.51 -31.96 -11.36
C GLY A 108 3.78 -31.02 -10.39
N SER A 109 2.89 -30.16 -10.87
CA SER A 109 2.08 -29.28 -10.02
C SER A 109 1.04 -30.06 -9.23
N ILE A 110 0.95 -29.79 -7.92
CA ILE A 110 0.02 -30.46 -7.01
C ILE A 110 -0.84 -29.47 -6.23
N MET A 111 -2.08 -29.88 -5.96
CA MET A 111 -2.88 -29.37 -4.85
C MET A 111 -2.64 -30.26 -3.62
N VAL A 112 -2.78 -29.67 -2.44
CA VAL A 112 -2.46 -30.33 -1.18
C VAL A 112 -3.71 -30.41 -0.32
N VAL A 113 -4.22 -31.62 -0.11
CA VAL A 113 -5.28 -31.90 0.86
C VAL A 113 -4.62 -32.13 2.22
N VAL A 114 -5.03 -31.37 3.23
CA VAL A 114 -4.49 -31.47 4.59
C VAL A 114 -5.62 -31.74 5.58
N GLU A 115 -5.62 -32.91 6.21
CA GLU A 115 -6.51 -33.23 7.33
C GLU A 115 -5.74 -33.04 8.64
N ARG A 116 -6.18 -32.07 9.45
CA ARG A 116 -5.56 -31.83 10.75
C ARG A 116 -6.00 -32.88 11.77
N LYS A 117 -5.04 -33.51 12.45
CA LYS A 117 -5.35 -34.63 13.36
C LYS A 117 -6.10 -34.21 14.62
N SER A 118 -5.86 -32.99 15.13
CA SER A 118 -6.41 -32.54 16.41
C SER A 118 -7.93 -32.39 16.41
N ASP A 119 -8.53 -31.94 15.31
CA ASP A 119 -9.97 -31.68 15.21
C ASP A 119 -10.60 -32.13 13.89
N LYS A 120 -9.86 -32.89 13.07
CA LYS A 120 -10.32 -33.44 11.79
C LYS A 120 -10.77 -32.38 10.78
N LYS A 121 -10.33 -31.13 10.93
CA LYS A 121 -10.57 -30.08 9.94
C LYS A 121 -9.81 -30.36 8.65
N LEU A 122 -10.48 -30.07 7.53
CA LEU A 122 -9.97 -30.35 6.20
C LEU A 122 -9.64 -29.07 5.46
N PHE A 123 -8.40 -28.96 5.01
CA PHE A 123 -7.88 -27.83 4.25
C PHE A 123 -7.51 -28.30 2.85
N LEU A 124 -7.80 -27.50 1.83
CA LEU A 124 -7.31 -27.72 0.47
C LEU A 124 -6.47 -26.51 0.06
N HIS A 125 -5.19 -26.73 -0.23
CA HIS A 125 -4.33 -25.69 -0.80
C HIS A 125 -4.13 -25.96 -2.29
N CYS A 126 -4.64 -25.08 -3.14
CA CYS A 126 -4.62 -25.27 -4.59
C CYS A 126 -3.24 -25.04 -5.21
N GLY A 127 -2.38 -24.21 -4.57
CA GLY A 127 -1.20 -23.68 -5.27
C GLY A 127 -1.66 -22.90 -6.50
N ASP A 128 -0.94 -23.03 -7.60
CA ASP A 128 -1.40 -22.62 -8.93
C ASP A 128 -2.11 -23.79 -9.63
N MET A 129 -3.29 -23.54 -10.22
CA MET A 129 -4.11 -24.63 -10.80
C MET A 129 -4.82 -24.27 -12.10
N ARG A 130 -5.03 -25.27 -12.97
CA ARG A 130 -5.93 -25.20 -14.13
C ARG A 130 -7.08 -26.19 -13.98
N PHE A 131 -8.28 -25.68 -13.72
CA PHE A 131 -9.46 -26.50 -13.67
C PHE A 131 -9.71 -27.18 -15.02
N HIS A 132 -9.92 -28.50 -14.98
CA HIS A 132 -10.44 -29.31 -16.07
C HIS A 132 -11.71 -30.04 -15.59
N PRO A 133 -12.76 -30.17 -16.41
CA PRO A 133 -14.00 -30.86 -16.01
C PRO A 133 -13.77 -32.26 -15.42
N ASP A 134 -12.79 -33.01 -15.93
CA ASP A 134 -12.45 -34.36 -15.45
C ASP A 134 -11.96 -34.38 -13.99
N MET A 135 -11.49 -33.26 -13.44
CA MET A 135 -11.15 -33.17 -12.02
C MET A 135 -12.37 -33.40 -11.12
N LYS A 136 -13.59 -33.16 -11.62
CA LYS A 136 -14.83 -33.53 -10.90
C LYS A 136 -14.99 -35.04 -10.77
N SER A 137 -14.32 -35.81 -11.62
CA SER A 137 -14.34 -37.27 -11.63
C SER A 137 -13.32 -37.89 -10.68
N ASP A 138 -12.32 -37.13 -10.24
CA ASP A 138 -11.25 -37.56 -9.34
C ASP A 138 -11.82 -38.13 -8.02
N PRO A 139 -11.44 -39.35 -7.61
CA PRO A 139 -11.98 -39.99 -6.42
C PRO A 139 -11.73 -39.23 -5.12
N LEU A 140 -10.54 -38.61 -4.98
CA LEU A 140 -10.16 -37.87 -3.78
C LEU A 140 -10.92 -36.55 -3.70
N LEU A 141 -11.00 -35.78 -4.78
CA LEU A 141 -11.77 -34.54 -4.83
C LEU A 141 -13.28 -34.78 -4.61
N LYS A 142 -13.83 -35.88 -5.14
CA LYS A 142 -15.20 -36.32 -4.82
C LYS A 142 -15.38 -36.62 -3.34
N SER A 143 -14.43 -37.32 -2.71
CA SER A 143 -14.53 -37.74 -1.31
C SER A 143 -14.51 -36.58 -0.31
N ILE A 144 -13.95 -35.43 -0.69
CA ILE A 144 -13.83 -34.21 0.13
C ILE A 144 -14.89 -33.16 -0.21
N CYS A 145 -15.73 -33.40 -1.21
CA CYS A 145 -16.80 -32.50 -1.61
C CYS A 145 -17.73 -32.19 -0.41
N SER A 146 -18.03 -30.90 -0.21
CA SER A 146 -18.78 -30.35 0.94
C SER A 146 -18.17 -30.61 2.32
N ARG A 147 -16.95 -31.16 2.40
CA ARG A 147 -16.22 -31.41 3.65
C ARG A 147 -15.04 -30.44 3.87
N VAL A 148 -14.64 -29.69 2.84
CA VAL A 148 -13.53 -28.73 2.93
C VAL A 148 -13.93 -27.55 3.82
N ASP A 149 -13.22 -27.37 4.93
CA ASP A 149 -13.42 -26.23 5.82
C ASP A 149 -12.85 -24.95 5.22
N ILE A 150 -11.59 -25.00 4.80
CA ILE A 150 -10.88 -23.84 4.22
C ILE A 150 -10.17 -24.26 2.93
N ILE A 151 -10.43 -23.52 1.85
CA ILE A 151 -9.68 -23.62 0.60
C ILE A 151 -8.74 -22.42 0.44
N PHE A 152 -7.47 -22.67 0.16
CA PHE A 152 -6.52 -21.65 -0.31
C PHE A 152 -6.52 -21.69 -1.84
N LEU A 153 -7.21 -20.72 -2.45
CA LEU A 153 -7.57 -20.75 -3.87
C LEU A 153 -6.59 -19.94 -4.72
N ASP A 154 -6.18 -20.47 -5.89
CA ASP A 154 -5.50 -19.70 -6.94
C ASP A 154 -6.44 -18.59 -7.43
N THR A 155 -6.06 -17.34 -7.20
CA THR A 155 -6.90 -16.18 -7.55
C THR A 155 -6.28 -15.28 -8.61
N THR A 156 -5.31 -15.80 -9.37
CA THR A 156 -4.58 -15.08 -10.44
C THR A 156 -5.52 -14.45 -11.47
N PHE A 157 -6.57 -15.16 -11.89
CA PHE A 157 -7.59 -14.67 -12.83
C PHE A 157 -9.01 -14.69 -12.24
N ALA A 158 -9.15 -14.45 -10.93
CA ALA A 158 -10.43 -14.46 -10.22
C ALA A 158 -11.34 -13.23 -10.50
N HIS A 159 -11.61 -12.93 -11.78
CA HIS A 159 -12.49 -11.86 -12.22
C HIS A 159 -13.16 -12.17 -13.56
N GLU A 160 -14.46 -11.85 -13.70
CA GLU A 160 -15.30 -12.04 -14.90
C GLU A 160 -14.71 -11.56 -16.24
N LYS A 161 -13.77 -10.61 -16.23
CA LYS A 161 -13.11 -10.13 -17.45
C LYS A 161 -12.11 -11.13 -18.04
N HIS A 162 -11.74 -12.14 -17.26
CA HIS A 162 -10.84 -13.22 -17.64
C HIS A 162 -11.67 -14.46 -17.93
N SER A 163 -11.90 -14.69 -19.22
CA SER A 163 -12.44 -15.93 -19.78
C SER A 163 -11.44 -16.38 -20.84
N PHE A 164 -11.04 -17.65 -20.78
CA PHE A 164 -10.07 -18.22 -21.71
C PHE A 164 -10.72 -19.36 -22.50
N PRO A 165 -10.56 -19.39 -23.83
CA PRO A 165 -10.85 -20.59 -24.60
C PRO A 165 -10.02 -21.78 -24.09
N THR A 166 -10.40 -23.00 -24.51
CA THR A 166 -9.62 -24.20 -24.14
C THR A 166 -8.20 -24.09 -24.70
N GLN A 167 -7.26 -24.79 -24.03
CA GLN A 167 -5.85 -24.75 -24.42
C GLN A 167 -5.66 -25.28 -25.84
N GLU A 168 -6.44 -26.27 -26.24
CA GLU A 168 -6.48 -26.90 -27.56
C GLU A 168 -6.91 -25.88 -28.62
N MET A 169 -8.03 -25.18 -28.40
CA MET A 169 -8.51 -24.15 -29.33
C MET A 169 -7.48 -23.02 -29.56
N ILE A 170 -6.71 -22.68 -28.53
CA ILE A 170 -5.68 -21.64 -28.62
C ILE A 170 -4.46 -22.15 -29.40
N VAL A 171 -4.08 -23.42 -29.21
CA VAL A 171 -3.04 -24.07 -29.99
C VAL A 171 -3.45 -24.14 -31.46
N ASP A 172 -4.67 -24.57 -31.79
CA ASP A 172 -5.16 -24.67 -33.17
C ASP A 172 -5.15 -23.30 -33.86
N LYS A 173 -5.56 -22.23 -33.14
CA LYS A 173 -5.47 -20.86 -33.64
C LYS A 173 -4.03 -20.42 -33.87
N ALA A 174 -3.10 -20.80 -32.99
CA ALA A 174 -1.69 -20.48 -33.17
C ALA A 174 -1.12 -21.20 -34.40
N VAL A 175 -1.40 -22.50 -34.56
CA VAL A 175 -1.00 -23.32 -35.71
C VAL A 175 -1.55 -22.74 -37.01
N GLY A 176 -2.86 -22.49 -37.09
CA GLY A 176 -3.50 -21.90 -38.27
C GLY A 176 -3.00 -20.50 -38.61
N SER A 177 -2.42 -19.78 -37.64
CA SER A 177 -1.81 -18.47 -37.89
C SER A 177 -0.40 -18.53 -38.49
N ILE A 178 0.24 -19.70 -38.45
CA ILE A 178 1.61 -19.95 -38.94
C ILE A 178 1.59 -20.82 -40.20
N GLN A 179 0.61 -21.70 -40.34
CA GLN A 179 0.46 -22.61 -41.47
C GLN A 179 0.47 -21.94 -42.86
N PRO A 180 -0.01 -20.68 -43.05
CA PRO A 180 0.09 -19.99 -44.33
C PRO A 180 1.52 -19.60 -44.75
N TYR A 181 2.50 -19.64 -43.84
CA TYR A 181 3.88 -19.29 -44.16
C TYR A 181 4.59 -20.45 -44.85
N LYS A 182 5.40 -20.14 -45.88
CA LYS A 182 6.28 -21.13 -46.51
C LYS A 182 7.41 -21.51 -45.56
N PHE A 183 7.48 -22.78 -45.15
CA PHE A 183 8.57 -23.34 -44.35
C PHE A 183 9.78 -23.70 -45.23
N ASP A 184 10.49 -22.68 -45.73
CA ASP A 184 11.76 -22.84 -46.43
C ASP A 184 12.96 -22.69 -45.49
N GLU A 185 14.17 -22.76 -46.06
CA GLU A 185 15.41 -22.75 -45.27
C GLU A 185 15.65 -21.46 -44.49
N GLU A 186 14.93 -20.39 -44.79
CA GLU A 186 15.08 -19.09 -44.14
C GLU A 186 14.01 -18.82 -43.06
N PHE A 187 13.05 -19.74 -42.84
CA PHE A 187 11.95 -19.56 -41.89
C PHE A 187 12.19 -20.23 -40.53
N ILE A 188 11.82 -19.54 -39.44
CA ILE A 188 11.89 -20.03 -38.06
C ILE A 188 10.71 -19.54 -37.20
N VAL A 189 10.27 -20.39 -36.28
CA VAL A 189 9.28 -20.07 -35.26
C VAL A 189 9.96 -19.97 -33.89
N LEU A 190 9.75 -18.86 -33.18
CA LEU A 190 10.21 -18.70 -31.80
C LEU A 190 9.03 -18.81 -30.84
N ILE A 191 9.12 -19.61 -29.78
CA ILE A 191 8.07 -19.73 -28.77
C ILE A 191 8.60 -19.29 -27.41
N GLY A 192 7.91 -18.31 -26.81
CA GLY A 192 8.25 -17.80 -25.49
C GLY A 192 7.76 -18.72 -24.38
N ALA A 193 8.67 -19.24 -23.56
CA ALA A 193 8.32 -20.08 -22.42
C ALA A 193 9.15 -19.74 -21.17
N TYR A 194 8.68 -20.24 -20.03
CA TYR A 194 9.40 -20.20 -18.75
C TYR A 194 10.37 -21.40 -18.62
N ASN A 195 11.00 -21.54 -17.46
CA ASN A 195 11.82 -22.71 -17.14
C ASN A 195 10.98 -24.01 -17.14
N ILE A 196 9.73 -23.96 -16.64
CA ILE A 196 8.73 -25.03 -16.70
C ILE A 196 7.36 -24.39 -16.95
N GLY A 197 6.53 -25.00 -17.76
CA GLY A 197 5.27 -24.43 -18.26
C GLY A 197 5.35 -24.20 -19.77
N LYS A 198 4.17 -24.17 -20.40
CA LYS A 198 3.95 -24.08 -21.86
C LYS A 198 4.36 -25.30 -22.67
N GLU A 199 4.80 -26.41 -22.06
CA GLU A 199 5.19 -27.62 -22.82
C GLU A 199 4.02 -28.14 -23.67
N ARG A 200 2.80 -28.13 -23.13
CA ARG A 200 1.56 -28.47 -23.88
C ARG A 200 1.36 -27.57 -25.10
N PHE A 201 1.62 -26.27 -24.97
CA PHE A 201 1.52 -25.32 -26.08
C PHE A 201 2.58 -25.58 -27.14
N VAL A 202 3.84 -25.80 -26.72
CA VAL A 202 4.95 -26.09 -27.63
C VAL A 202 4.73 -27.40 -28.38
N LEU A 203 4.37 -28.48 -27.66
CA LEU A 203 4.06 -29.79 -28.25
C LEU A 203 2.90 -29.70 -29.24
N GLY A 204 1.83 -29.00 -28.85
CA GLY A 204 0.67 -28.79 -29.71
C GLY A 204 1.00 -28.03 -30.99
N VAL A 205 1.79 -26.95 -30.89
CA VAL A 205 2.24 -26.20 -32.08
C VAL A 205 3.17 -27.04 -32.95
N SER A 206 4.09 -27.80 -32.37
CA SER A 206 5.01 -28.68 -33.11
C SER A 206 4.27 -29.76 -33.89
N LYS A 207 3.36 -30.48 -33.22
CA LYS A 207 2.53 -31.54 -33.82
C LYS A 207 1.59 -30.97 -34.88
N GLY A 208 0.94 -29.85 -34.60
CA GLY A 208 0.01 -29.20 -35.54
C GLY A 208 0.69 -28.66 -36.80
N LEU A 209 1.97 -28.29 -36.72
CA LEU A 209 2.77 -27.88 -37.88
C LEU A 209 3.50 -29.04 -38.57
N GLY A 210 3.43 -30.27 -38.04
CA GLY A 210 4.15 -31.42 -38.58
C GLY A 210 5.68 -31.31 -38.44
N ILE A 211 6.17 -30.49 -37.50
CA ILE A 211 7.60 -30.31 -37.26
C ILE A 211 8.03 -31.25 -36.14
N GLY A 212 8.93 -32.19 -36.46
CA GLY A 212 9.36 -33.25 -35.53
C GLY A 212 10.48 -32.86 -34.56
N THR A 213 11.04 -31.65 -34.66
CA THR A 213 12.17 -31.21 -33.83
C THR A 213 12.00 -29.78 -33.33
N VAL A 214 12.18 -29.59 -32.02
CA VAL A 214 12.14 -28.31 -31.32
C VAL A 214 13.48 -28.08 -30.61
N TYR A 215 14.17 -27.01 -30.97
CA TYR A 215 15.43 -26.63 -30.33
C TYR A 215 15.20 -26.10 -28.92
N VAL A 216 16.00 -26.63 -27.99
CA VAL A 216 16.11 -26.19 -26.61
C VAL A 216 17.57 -26.13 -26.18
N THR A 217 17.89 -25.21 -25.29
CA THR A 217 19.23 -25.18 -24.67
C THR A 217 19.50 -26.44 -23.85
N GLU A 218 20.77 -26.82 -23.69
CA GLU A 218 21.18 -27.93 -22.80
C GLU A 218 20.54 -27.86 -21.41
N LYS A 219 20.50 -26.65 -20.83
CA LYS A 219 19.87 -26.42 -19.52
C LYS A 219 18.37 -26.72 -19.54
N LYS A 220 17.64 -26.29 -20.57
CA LYS A 220 16.20 -26.54 -20.71
C LYS A 220 15.94 -28.02 -21.02
N LYS A 221 16.81 -28.69 -21.78
CA LYS A 221 16.70 -30.13 -22.04
C LYS A 221 16.82 -30.95 -20.76
N ARG A 222 17.80 -30.67 -19.90
CA ARG A 222 17.90 -31.31 -18.58
C ARG A 222 16.65 -31.14 -17.71
N MET A 223 16.01 -29.98 -17.78
CA MET A 223 14.71 -29.76 -17.11
C MET A 223 13.60 -30.61 -17.72
N LEU A 224 13.52 -30.68 -19.05
CA LEU A 224 12.54 -31.50 -19.79
C LEU A 224 12.72 -33.00 -19.49
N ASP A 225 13.96 -33.47 -19.34
CA ASP A 225 14.27 -34.86 -18.97
C ASP A 225 13.78 -35.23 -17.56
N CYS A 226 13.63 -34.23 -16.67
CA CYS A 226 13.04 -34.43 -15.36
C CYS A 226 11.51 -34.56 -15.40
N LEU A 227 10.87 -34.08 -16.48
CA LEU A 227 9.43 -34.15 -16.66
C LEU A 227 9.04 -35.56 -17.11
N GLN A 228 7.90 -36.06 -16.65
CA GLN A 228 7.38 -37.38 -17.03
C GLN A 228 6.67 -37.32 -18.40
N LEU A 229 7.38 -36.83 -19.43
CA LEU A 229 6.89 -36.82 -20.81
C LEU A 229 6.93 -38.24 -21.40
N SER A 230 6.07 -38.52 -22.38
CA SER A 230 6.16 -39.76 -23.17
C SER A 230 7.47 -39.80 -23.95
N GLU A 231 7.90 -40.99 -24.37
CA GLU A 231 9.14 -41.12 -25.17
C GLU A 231 9.05 -40.31 -26.48
N ASP A 232 7.89 -40.34 -27.14
CA ASP A 232 7.61 -39.56 -28.35
C ASP A 232 7.67 -38.05 -28.09
N ASP A 233 7.04 -37.56 -27.01
CA ASP A 233 7.02 -36.13 -26.68
C ASP A 233 8.39 -35.63 -26.20
N ARG A 234 9.21 -36.51 -25.62
CA ARG A 234 10.58 -36.17 -25.25
C ARG A 234 11.50 -36.13 -26.47
N ALA A 235 11.32 -37.05 -27.42
CA ALA A 235 12.17 -37.17 -28.61
C ALA A 235 12.13 -35.94 -29.51
N ILE A 236 11.04 -35.16 -29.49
CA ILE A 236 10.96 -33.93 -30.28
C ILE A 236 11.93 -32.84 -29.81
N PHE A 237 12.40 -32.86 -28.56
CA PHE A 237 13.28 -31.81 -28.05
C PHE A 237 14.76 -32.11 -28.35
N THR A 238 15.39 -31.22 -29.10
CA THR A 238 16.78 -31.36 -29.56
C THR A 238 17.66 -30.18 -29.13
N ASN A 239 18.97 -30.40 -29.10
CA ASN A 239 19.96 -29.32 -28.96
C ASN A 239 20.54 -28.91 -30.32
N ASP A 240 20.00 -29.43 -31.42
CA ASP A 240 20.37 -29.02 -32.77
C ASP A 240 19.75 -27.65 -33.11
N PRO A 241 20.57 -26.59 -33.27
CA PRO A 241 20.11 -25.24 -33.56
C PRO A 241 19.60 -25.07 -35.00
N SER A 242 19.64 -26.11 -35.85
CA SER A 242 19.04 -26.10 -37.19
C SER A 242 17.52 -26.30 -37.18
N ALA A 243 16.93 -26.67 -36.02
CA ALA A 243 15.51 -26.92 -35.89
C ALA A 243 14.65 -25.68 -36.24
N ARG A 244 13.43 -25.91 -36.73
CA ARG A 244 12.55 -24.82 -37.20
C ARG A 244 11.74 -24.15 -36.10
N ILE A 245 11.67 -24.76 -34.91
CA ILE A 245 10.99 -24.21 -33.74
C ILE A 245 12.00 -24.10 -32.61
N HIS A 246 12.16 -22.90 -32.03
CA HIS A 246 13.06 -22.66 -30.91
C HIS A 246 12.29 -22.18 -29.69
N ILE A 247 12.57 -22.76 -28.52
CA ILE A 247 12.10 -22.21 -27.24
C ILE A 247 13.06 -21.12 -26.77
N VAL A 248 12.52 -19.92 -26.54
CA VAL A 248 13.27 -18.78 -26.01
C VAL A 248 12.58 -18.21 -24.77
N GLY A 249 13.33 -17.44 -23.97
CA GLY A 249 12.74 -16.76 -22.82
C GLY A 249 11.69 -15.74 -23.26
N MET A 250 10.58 -15.63 -22.52
CA MET A 250 9.47 -14.73 -22.88
C MET A 250 9.90 -13.27 -23.16
N ARG A 251 10.86 -12.74 -22.38
CA ARG A 251 11.39 -11.36 -22.54
C ARG A 251 12.18 -11.16 -23.83
N SER A 252 12.72 -12.22 -24.41
CA SER A 252 13.40 -12.18 -25.70
C SER A 252 12.41 -11.91 -26.84
N ILE A 253 11.14 -12.29 -26.67
CA ILE A 253 10.07 -12.03 -27.65
C ILE A 253 9.37 -10.70 -27.38
N GLY A 254 9.07 -10.38 -26.13
CA GLY A 254 8.39 -9.13 -25.79
C GLY A 254 8.00 -8.99 -24.32
N THR A 255 7.43 -7.83 -23.97
CA THR A 255 6.94 -7.54 -22.61
C THR A 255 5.51 -7.00 -22.66
N LEU A 256 4.79 -7.08 -21.53
CA LEU A 256 3.36 -6.74 -21.45
C LEU A 256 3.05 -5.50 -20.61
N PHE A 257 4.06 -4.88 -19.98
CA PHE A 257 3.86 -3.76 -19.05
C PHE A 257 4.47 -2.45 -19.60
N PRO A 258 3.69 -1.35 -19.70
CA PRO A 258 2.25 -1.23 -19.39
C PRO A 258 1.31 -1.80 -20.48
N PHE A 259 1.83 -2.04 -21.67
CA PHE A 259 1.13 -2.63 -22.82
C PHE A 259 2.08 -3.58 -23.55
N PHE A 260 1.53 -4.42 -24.43
CA PHE A 260 2.33 -5.34 -25.24
C PHE A 260 3.32 -4.58 -26.15
N GLN A 261 4.60 -4.89 -25.98
CA GLN A 261 5.71 -4.38 -26.77
C GLN A 261 6.59 -5.55 -27.24
N PRO A 262 6.68 -5.83 -28.55
CA PRO A 262 7.61 -6.82 -29.08
C PRO A 262 9.06 -6.36 -28.94
N ASN A 263 9.97 -7.30 -28.69
CA ASN A 263 11.40 -7.06 -28.57
C ASN A 263 12.12 -7.45 -29.87
N PHE A 264 11.86 -6.69 -30.94
CA PHE A 264 12.44 -6.96 -32.26
C PHE A 264 13.98 -6.97 -32.24
N ALA A 265 14.60 -6.13 -31.39
CA ALA A 265 16.06 -6.08 -31.26
C ALA A 265 16.62 -7.42 -30.74
N ALA A 266 16.08 -7.94 -29.63
CA ALA A 266 16.56 -9.21 -29.08
C ALA A 266 16.29 -10.40 -30.02
N ILE A 267 15.17 -10.38 -30.75
CA ILE A 267 14.89 -11.41 -31.77
C ILE A 267 15.95 -11.35 -32.87
N ARG A 268 16.28 -10.17 -33.38
CA ARG A 268 17.32 -10.01 -34.42
C ARG A 268 18.69 -10.45 -33.91
N ASP A 269 19.06 -10.05 -32.70
CA ASP A 269 20.34 -10.42 -32.10
C ASP A 269 20.45 -11.94 -31.95
N TYR A 270 19.36 -12.59 -31.53
CA TYR A 270 19.29 -14.05 -31.41
C TYR A 270 19.47 -14.74 -32.77
N ILE A 271 18.74 -14.31 -33.81
CA ILE A 271 18.87 -14.87 -35.16
C ILE A 271 20.25 -14.61 -35.76
N ALA A 272 20.79 -13.39 -35.61
CA ALA A 272 22.12 -13.05 -36.09
C ALA A 272 23.21 -13.87 -35.38
N GLN A 273 23.03 -14.16 -34.09
CA GLN A 273 23.93 -15.05 -33.36
C GLN A 273 23.83 -16.50 -33.85
N LEU A 274 22.62 -17.02 -34.06
CA LEU A 274 22.42 -18.37 -34.60
C LEU A 274 23.09 -18.53 -35.98
N ASN A 275 22.81 -17.61 -36.91
CA ASN A 275 23.37 -17.65 -38.26
C ASN A 275 24.91 -17.58 -38.25
N ARG A 276 25.50 -16.73 -37.39
CA ARG A 276 26.96 -16.63 -37.27
C ARG A 276 27.61 -17.85 -36.63
N THR A 277 26.99 -18.42 -35.61
CA THR A 277 27.62 -19.47 -34.77
C THR A 277 27.41 -20.86 -35.34
N HIS A 278 26.28 -21.08 -36.02
CA HIS A 278 25.84 -22.42 -36.47
C HIS A 278 25.64 -22.51 -38.00
N GLY A 279 25.99 -21.46 -38.75
CA GLY A 279 25.89 -21.45 -40.21
C GLY A 279 24.46 -21.54 -40.75
N THR A 280 23.46 -21.21 -39.93
CA THR A 280 22.05 -21.15 -40.36
C THR A 280 21.78 -19.90 -41.20
N HIS A 281 20.68 -19.91 -41.96
CA HIS A 281 20.30 -18.80 -42.85
C HIS A 281 18.89 -18.25 -42.57
N PHE A 282 18.47 -18.24 -41.30
CA PHE A 282 17.15 -17.74 -40.93
C PHE A 282 17.04 -16.23 -41.16
N LYS A 283 15.97 -15.81 -41.85
CA LYS A 283 15.62 -14.40 -42.11
C LYS A 283 14.20 -14.08 -41.67
N ARG A 284 13.24 -14.99 -41.94
CA ARG A 284 11.82 -14.78 -41.65
C ARG A 284 11.43 -15.45 -40.34
N VAL A 285 10.87 -14.68 -39.41
CA VAL A 285 10.60 -15.11 -38.03
C VAL A 285 9.13 -14.91 -37.67
N VAL A 286 8.49 -15.95 -37.14
CA VAL A 286 7.23 -15.80 -36.40
C VAL A 286 7.46 -16.13 -34.93
N ALA A 287 7.34 -15.13 -34.06
CA ALA A 287 7.54 -15.28 -32.63
C ALA A 287 6.20 -15.30 -31.89
N LEU A 288 5.92 -16.36 -31.13
CA LEU A 288 4.71 -16.53 -30.33
C LEU A 288 4.98 -16.20 -28.87
N LEU A 289 4.17 -15.32 -28.29
CA LEU A 289 4.19 -14.98 -26.88
C LEU A 289 2.91 -15.49 -26.18
N PRO A 290 2.89 -16.73 -25.67
CA PRO A 290 1.73 -17.31 -24.98
C PRO A 290 1.61 -16.84 -23.53
N THR A 291 0.52 -16.13 -23.20
CA THR A 291 0.25 -15.61 -21.85
C THR A 291 -1.24 -15.37 -21.54
N GLY A 292 -1.68 -15.67 -20.32
CA GLY A 292 -3.04 -15.36 -19.85
C GLY A 292 -3.34 -13.85 -19.77
N TRP A 293 -2.30 -13.02 -19.79
CA TRP A 293 -2.43 -11.55 -19.74
C TRP A 293 -2.62 -10.90 -21.12
N ALA A 294 -2.67 -11.68 -22.19
CA ALA A 294 -2.89 -11.15 -23.54
C ALA A 294 -4.20 -10.34 -23.65
N GLY A 295 -5.24 -10.75 -22.92
CA GLY A 295 -6.54 -10.08 -22.88
C GLY A 295 -6.68 -8.98 -21.84
N ALA A 296 -5.62 -8.63 -21.10
CA ALA A 296 -5.70 -7.77 -19.92
C ALA A 296 -6.04 -6.29 -20.24
N SER A 297 -5.86 -5.85 -21.48
CA SER A 297 -6.21 -4.51 -21.95
C SER A 297 -6.77 -4.54 -23.37
N ASN A 298 -7.62 -3.57 -23.70
CA ASN A 298 -8.13 -3.39 -25.06
C ASN A 298 -6.99 -3.11 -26.06
N TYR A 299 -5.91 -2.47 -25.61
CA TYR A 299 -4.72 -2.25 -26.44
C TYR A 299 -4.08 -3.57 -26.85
N ASN A 300 -3.86 -4.50 -25.90
CA ASN A 300 -3.22 -5.78 -26.18
C ASN A 300 -4.09 -6.65 -27.11
N LYS A 301 -5.42 -6.61 -26.95
CA LYS A 301 -6.35 -7.29 -27.86
C LYS A 301 -6.24 -6.77 -29.30
N LYS A 302 -6.19 -5.44 -29.47
CA LYS A 302 -6.06 -4.78 -30.79
C LYS A 302 -4.67 -4.94 -31.43
N ASN A 303 -3.62 -4.99 -30.60
CA ASN A 303 -2.23 -5.06 -31.04
C ASN A 303 -1.63 -6.45 -30.86
N SER A 304 -2.45 -7.50 -30.90
CA SER A 304 -2.02 -8.88 -30.67
C SER A 304 -1.05 -9.40 -31.74
N ILE A 305 -0.93 -8.71 -32.87
CA ILE A 305 0.03 -9.01 -33.94
C ILE A 305 0.83 -7.73 -34.20
N ARG A 306 2.16 -7.84 -34.21
CA ARG A 306 3.07 -6.72 -34.49
C ARG A 306 4.17 -7.20 -35.42
N GLN A 307 4.42 -6.44 -36.47
CA GLN A 307 5.50 -6.69 -37.42
C GLN A 307 6.57 -5.60 -37.29
N ASP A 308 7.80 -5.95 -37.64
CA ASP A 308 8.88 -4.99 -37.74
C ASP A 308 8.86 -4.25 -39.08
N ALA A 309 9.75 -3.27 -39.24
CA ALA A 309 9.72 -2.37 -40.40
C ALA A 309 9.99 -3.08 -41.75
N SER A 310 10.73 -4.19 -41.76
CA SER A 310 10.96 -4.97 -42.99
C SER A 310 9.87 -6.01 -43.26
N GLY A 311 9.04 -6.34 -42.25
CA GLY A 311 8.03 -7.38 -42.34
C GLY A 311 8.57 -8.80 -42.14
N ASP A 312 9.88 -8.96 -41.95
CA ASP A 312 10.53 -10.26 -41.78
C ASP A 312 10.28 -10.85 -40.39
N ILE A 313 10.01 -10.03 -39.38
CA ILE A 313 9.74 -10.47 -38.01
C ILE A 313 8.31 -10.13 -37.62
N CYS A 314 7.52 -11.18 -37.36
CA CYS A 314 6.15 -11.08 -36.89
C CYS A 314 6.03 -11.63 -35.46
N VAL A 315 5.65 -10.80 -34.49
CA VAL A 315 5.39 -11.22 -33.11
C VAL A 315 3.89 -11.30 -32.87
N ARG A 316 3.43 -12.45 -32.36
CA ARG A 316 2.03 -12.74 -32.06
C ARG A 316 1.84 -12.99 -30.57
N LEU A 317 1.00 -12.18 -29.94
CA LEU A 317 0.55 -12.33 -28.56
C LEU A 317 -0.62 -13.32 -28.50
N ILE A 318 -0.41 -14.44 -27.81
CA ILE A 318 -1.36 -15.56 -27.76
C ILE A 318 -1.97 -15.65 -26.35
N ALA A 319 -3.30 -15.66 -26.25
CA ALA A 319 -4.05 -15.67 -24.99
C ALA A 319 -4.07 -17.03 -24.29
N TYR A 320 -2.89 -17.63 -24.08
CA TYR A 320 -2.71 -18.96 -23.51
C TYR A 320 -2.32 -18.89 -22.02
N SER A 321 -3.17 -19.44 -21.16
CA SER A 321 -2.97 -19.52 -19.70
C SER A 321 -2.74 -20.96 -19.24
N GLU A 322 -1.91 -21.18 -18.23
CA GLU A 322 -1.89 -22.42 -17.42
C GLU A 322 -2.67 -22.29 -16.10
N HIS A 323 -3.32 -21.15 -15.86
CA HIS A 323 -4.21 -20.96 -14.72
C HIS A 323 -5.66 -21.03 -15.16
N SER A 324 -6.52 -21.37 -14.21
CA SER A 324 -7.96 -21.32 -14.34
C SER A 324 -8.45 -19.90 -14.62
N ASP A 325 -9.43 -19.77 -15.50
CA ASP A 325 -10.20 -18.54 -15.63
C ASP A 325 -11.27 -18.44 -14.54
N PHE A 326 -12.01 -17.33 -14.54
CA PHE A 326 -12.98 -17.08 -13.48
C PHE A 326 -14.12 -18.11 -13.45
N GLU A 327 -14.64 -18.49 -14.62
CA GLU A 327 -15.71 -19.48 -14.73
C GLU A 327 -15.25 -20.87 -14.28
N GLY A 328 -14.03 -21.28 -14.66
CA GLY A 328 -13.42 -22.52 -14.18
C GLY A 328 -13.25 -22.53 -12.66
N LEU A 329 -12.78 -21.43 -12.07
CA LEU A 329 -12.68 -21.29 -10.61
C LEU A 329 -14.05 -21.35 -9.94
N GLN A 330 -15.07 -20.66 -10.45
CA GLN A 330 -16.42 -20.71 -9.89
C GLN A 330 -16.99 -22.12 -9.96
N THR A 331 -16.77 -22.82 -11.06
CA THR A 331 -17.20 -24.21 -11.25
C THR A 331 -16.50 -25.15 -10.26
N PHE A 332 -15.19 -24.99 -10.06
CA PHE A 332 -14.41 -25.80 -9.13
C PHE A 332 -14.82 -25.57 -7.67
N VAL A 333 -14.95 -24.31 -7.25
CA VAL A 333 -15.37 -23.95 -5.89
C VAL A 333 -16.82 -24.40 -5.63
N SER A 334 -17.72 -24.23 -6.60
CA SER A 334 -19.11 -24.67 -6.48
C SER A 334 -19.24 -26.20 -6.43
N PHE A 335 -18.31 -26.92 -7.06
CA PHE A 335 -18.22 -28.37 -6.94
C PHE A 335 -17.77 -28.79 -5.53
N LEU A 336 -16.74 -28.16 -4.98
CA LEU A 336 -16.22 -28.51 -3.65
C LEU A 336 -17.07 -28.00 -2.49
N ARG A 337 -17.82 -26.89 -2.68
CA ARG A 337 -18.64 -26.20 -1.66
C ARG A 337 -17.91 -26.02 -0.32
N PRO A 338 -16.72 -25.38 -0.29
CA PRO A 338 -15.98 -25.19 0.94
C PRO A 338 -16.71 -24.24 1.89
N ARG A 339 -16.42 -24.28 3.19
CA ARG A 339 -17.02 -23.34 4.17
C ARG A 339 -16.41 -21.94 4.05
N GLN A 340 -15.10 -21.86 3.83
CA GLN A 340 -14.36 -20.61 3.71
C GLN A 340 -13.34 -20.65 2.57
N ILE A 341 -13.12 -19.50 1.92
CA ILE A 341 -12.11 -19.29 0.88
C ILE A 341 -11.06 -18.31 1.38
N VAL A 342 -9.79 -18.65 1.15
CA VAL A 342 -8.62 -17.78 1.36
C VAL A 342 -7.97 -17.54 -0.01
N PRO A 343 -8.06 -16.31 -0.57
CA PRO A 343 -7.35 -15.96 -1.79
C PRO A 343 -5.83 -16.03 -1.60
N THR A 344 -5.10 -16.61 -2.55
CA THR A 344 -3.62 -16.67 -2.50
C THR A 344 -2.96 -15.47 -3.18
N VAL A 345 -3.62 -14.88 -4.19
CA VAL A 345 -3.10 -13.75 -4.99
C VAL A 345 -4.03 -12.54 -4.89
N TYR A 346 -3.55 -11.45 -4.29
CA TYR A 346 -4.28 -10.16 -4.18
C TYR A 346 -3.31 -8.99 -3.93
N SER A 347 -3.75 -7.76 -4.25
CA SER A 347 -2.91 -6.54 -4.14
C SER A 347 -2.98 -5.88 -2.77
N ASP A 348 -4.14 -5.99 -2.12
CA ASP A 348 -4.47 -5.37 -0.84
C ASP A 348 -5.71 -6.06 -0.24
N GLU A 349 -6.04 -5.72 1.00
CA GLU A 349 -7.16 -6.32 1.74
C GLU A 349 -8.53 -6.07 1.07
N LYS A 350 -8.72 -4.91 0.44
CA LYS A 350 -9.95 -4.58 -0.29
C LYS A 350 -10.11 -5.46 -1.52
N HIS A 351 -9.03 -5.73 -2.24
CA HIS A 351 -9.00 -6.67 -3.35
C HIS A 351 -9.30 -8.10 -2.85
N ARG A 352 -8.72 -8.52 -1.72
CA ARG A 352 -8.99 -9.82 -1.09
C ARG A 352 -10.48 -10.00 -0.78
N GLN A 353 -11.11 -9.02 -0.13
CA GLN A 353 -12.53 -9.05 0.19
C GLN A 353 -13.43 -9.11 -1.06
N LYS A 354 -13.07 -8.37 -2.12
CA LYS A 354 -13.79 -8.45 -3.41
C LYS A 354 -13.71 -9.84 -4.02
N ILE A 355 -12.55 -10.49 -3.98
CA ILE A 355 -12.40 -11.87 -4.47
C ILE A 355 -13.29 -12.81 -3.66
N VAL A 356 -13.23 -12.77 -2.32
CA VAL A 356 -14.09 -13.60 -1.46
C VAL A 356 -15.57 -13.37 -1.76
N HIS A 357 -15.99 -12.11 -1.94
CA HIS A 357 -17.38 -11.78 -2.28
C HIS A 357 -17.85 -12.39 -3.61
N ARG A 358 -17.00 -12.45 -4.65
CA ARG A 358 -17.33 -13.06 -5.94
C ARG A 358 -17.69 -14.55 -5.85
N PHE A 359 -17.14 -15.24 -4.85
CA PHE A 359 -17.38 -16.67 -4.62
C PHE A 359 -18.38 -16.95 -3.49
N ARG A 360 -19.06 -15.94 -2.94
CA ARG A 360 -19.99 -16.09 -1.80
C ARG A 360 -21.15 -17.07 -2.06
N ASN A 361 -21.53 -17.23 -3.33
CA ASN A 361 -22.60 -18.15 -3.75
C ASN A 361 -22.08 -19.57 -4.00
N CYS A 362 -20.76 -19.77 -4.01
CA CYS A 362 -20.10 -21.04 -4.25
C CYS A 362 -19.71 -21.78 -2.96
N VAL A 363 -19.78 -21.13 -1.80
CA VAL A 363 -19.45 -21.69 -0.47
C VAL A 363 -20.66 -22.27 0.25
N ASP A 364 -20.45 -23.16 1.22
CA ASP A 364 -21.53 -23.71 2.04
C ASP A 364 -22.07 -22.67 3.04
N GLN A 365 -23.13 -21.98 2.63
CA GLN A 365 -23.79 -20.94 3.42
C GLN A 365 -24.52 -21.48 4.66
N MET A 366 -24.96 -22.75 4.66
CA MET A 366 -25.71 -23.33 5.79
C MET A 366 -24.78 -23.72 6.94
N ALA A 367 -23.59 -24.25 6.64
CA ALA A 367 -22.56 -24.49 7.65
C ALA A 367 -22.07 -23.18 8.29
N ASN A 368 -21.94 -22.10 7.50
CA ASN A 368 -21.57 -20.78 8.01
C ASN A 368 -22.65 -20.18 8.91
N LYS A 369 -23.94 -20.35 8.58
CA LYS A 369 -25.06 -19.96 9.46
C LYS A 369 -25.09 -20.76 10.76
N ARG A 370 -24.87 -22.09 10.71
CA ARG A 370 -24.83 -22.94 11.92
C ARG A 370 -23.61 -22.67 12.81
N ALA A 371 -22.43 -22.43 12.24
CA ALA A 371 -21.23 -22.06 12.98
C ALA A 371 -21.36 -20.67 13.62
N PHE A 372 -22.01 -19.74 12.92
CA PHE A 372 -22.38 -18.43 13.46
C PHE A 372 -23.35 -18.58 14.64
N ILE A 373 -24.41 -19.39 14.53
CA ILE A 373 -25.35 -19.66 15.63
C ILE A 373 -24.67 -20.36 16.82
N ALA A 374 -23.85 -21.39 16.57
CA ALA A 374 -23.13 -22.13 17.62
C ALA A 374 -22.06 -21.31 18.34
N SER A 375 -21.56 -20.22 17.72
CA SER A 375 -20.60 -19.31 18.37
C SER A 375 -21.24 -18.46 19.48
N PHE A 376 -22.57 -18.30 19.50
CA PHE A 376 -23.30 -17.65 20.59
C PHE A 376 -23.49 -18.57 21.81
N SER A 377 -23.45 -19.89 21.63
CA SER A 377 -23.72 -20.87 22.69
C SER A 377 -22.49 -21.17 23.57
N LYS A 378 -21.27 -20.83 23.14
CA LYS A 378 -20.02 -21.13 23.88
C LYS A 378 -19.61 -20.06 24.90
N GLY A 379 -20.43 -19.02 25.09
CA GLY A 379 -20.17 -17.94 26.04
C GLY A 379 -20.77 -18.10 27.44
N ALA A 380 -21.53 -19.18 27.71
CA ALA A 380 -22.18 -19.40 28.99
C ALA A 380 -21.48 -20.49 29.81
N VAL A 381 -21.00 -20.07 30.98
CA VAL A 381 -20.30 -20.78 32.07
C VAL A 381 -20.86 -22.17 32.40
N ALA A 382 -19.98 -23.14 32.71
CA ALA A 382 -20.00 -23.83 34.01
C ALA A 382 -18.88 -24.88 34.18
N GLY A 383 -18.05 -24.67 35.21
CA GLY A 383 -17.69 -25.78 36.08
C GLY A 383 -18.87 -26.10 36.99
N LYS A 384 -19.29 -27.37 36.96
CA LYS A 384 -20.06 -28.20 37.92
C LYS A 384 -21.08 -29.04 37.16
N GLN A 385 -20.89 -30.35 37.22
CA GLN A 385 -21.88 -31.36 36.84
C GLN A 385 -23.15 -31.19 37.68
N PRO A 386 -24.31 -31.54 37.11
CA PRO A 386 -25.03 -32.67 37.69
C PRO A 386 -25.68 -33.63 36.69
N ALA A 387 -25.73 -34.89 37.14
CA ALA A 387 -26.72 -35.95 37.00
C ALA A 387 -27.48 -36.19 35.69
N VAL A 388 -27.32 -37.43 35.22
CA VAL A 388 -28.19 -38.18 34.30
C VAL A 388 -29.57 -38.41 34.94
N VAL A 389 -30.65 -38.13 34.21
CA VAL A 389 -31.95 -38.82 34.34
C VAL A 389 -32.58 -38.93 32.95
N ASP A 390 -32.90 -40.17 32.57
CA ASP A 390 -33.64 -40.60 31.38
C ASP A 390 -35.14 -40.29 31.45
N ILE A 391 -35.88 -40.72 30.41
CA ILE A 391 -37.35 -40.86 30.25
C ILE A 391 -37.94 -39.69 29.43
N ALA A 392 -38.81 -39.83 28.43
CA ALA A 392 -39.29 -40.88 27.51
C ALA A 392 -40.35 -40.19 26.61
N ASN A 393 -40.83 -40.87 25.57
CA ASN A 393 -41.90 -40.47 24.66
C ASN A 393 -43.22 -40.08 25.36
N ASP A 394 -44.02 -39.22 24.70
CA ASP A 394 -45.36 -39.46 24.11
C ASP A 394 -46.18 -38.15 24.16
N SER A 395 -46.61 -37.56 23.04
CA SER A 395 -47.85 -37.83 22.26
C SER A 395 -48.98 -36.85 22.58
N SER A 396 -49.83 -36.64 21.57
CA SER A 396 -51.18 -36.05 21.55
C SER A 396 -51.29 -34.53 21.78
N ASP A 397 -51.62 -33.75 20.74
CA ASP A 397 -52.92 -33.60 20.02
C ASP A 397 -53.77 -32.52 20.73
N ASP A 398 -53.95 -31.36 20.11
CA ASP A 398 -55.15 -30.95 19.34
C ASP A 398 -56.21 -30.35 20.30
N ASP A 399 -57.06 -29.39 19.97
CA ASP A 399 -57.36 -28.59 18.78
C ASP A 399 -58.33 -27.48 19.25
N ASP A 400 -58.56 -26.46 18.42
CA ASP A 400 -59.81 -25.69 18.23
C ASP A 400 -59.44 -24.36 17.53
N VAL A 401 -59.28 -24.25 16.21
CA VAL A 401 -60.15 -24.50 15.04
C VAL A 401 -61.39 -23.60 14.96
N VAL A 402 -61.34 -22.60 14.05
CA VAL A 402 -62.49 -22.23 13.21
C VAL A 402 -62.03 -21.98 11.75
N PHE A 403 -62.64 -22.81 10.89
CA PHE A 403 -62.60 -23.09 9.45
C PHE A 403 -63.20 -21.97 8.52
N ILE A 404 -63.29 -22.01 7.17
CA ILE A 404 -62.80 -22.80 5.99
C ILE A 404 -63.14 -21.99 4.73
N GLY A 405 -62.34 -22.17 3.67
CA GLY A 405 -62.80 -22.17 2.27
C GLY A 405 -62.09 -21.13 1.40
N GLY A 406 -61.46 -21.45 0.27
CA GLY A 406 -61.29 -22.70 -0.47
C GLY A 406 -60.63 -22.36 -1.83
N GLU A 407 -59.98 -23.37 -2.43
CA GLU A 407 -59.69 -23.51 -3.88
C GLU A 407 -58.68 -22.52 -4.52
N THR A 408 -57.66 -22.88 -5.31
CA THR A 408 -57.39 -24.02 -6.21
C THR A 408 -55.90 -24.13 -6.61
N SER A 409 -55.46 -25.37 -6.83
CA SER A 409 -54.42 -25.91 -7.74
C SER A 409 -53.31 -25.05 -8.39
N GLY A 410 -52.08 -25.59 -8.40
CA GLY A 410 -51.06 -25.23 -9.41
C GLY A 410 -49.61 -25.63 -9.11
N GLY A 411 -49.29 -26.93 -9.09
CA GLY A 411 -47.91 -27.41 -9.05
C GLY A 411 -47.13 -27.10 -10.33
N GLY A 412 -45.96 -26.47 -10.21
CA GLY A 412 -44.99 -26.35 -11.28
C GLY A 412 -44.09 -27.60 -11.34
N ALA A 413 -44.41 -28.54 -12.23
CA ALA A 413 -43.55 -29.67 -12.56
C ALA A 413 -42.20 -29.17 -13.12
N SER A 414 -41.07 -29.71 -12.64
CA SER A 414 -39.77 -29.48 -13.26
C SER A 414 -39.69 -30.25 -14.59
N TRP A 415 -39.62 -29.54 -15.71
CA TRP A 415 -39.39 -30.10 -17.04
C TRP A 415 -37.90 -30.10 -17.33
N ALA A 416 -37.28 -31.27 -17.43
CA ALA A 416 -35.90 -31.40 -17.89
C ALA A 416 -35.90 -31.88 -19.34
N CYS A 417 -35.07 -31.27 -20.19
CA CYS A 417 -34.73 -31.89 -21.47
C CYS A 417 -33.88 -33.14 -21.19
N SER A 418 -34.31 -34.30 -21.69
CA SER A 418 -33.65 -35.60 -21.48
C SER A 418 -32.21 -35.66 -22.01
N ARG A 419 -31.80 -34.69 -22.83
CA ARG A 419 -30.47 -34.66 -23.45
C ARG A 419 -29.47 -33.69 -22.82
N CYS A 420 -29.92 -32.54 -22.29
CA CYS A 420 -28.99 -31.47 -21.90
C CYS A 420 -29.05 -31.05 -20.42
N THR A 421 -29.94 -31.62 -19.60
CA THR A 421 -30.01 -31.39 -18.12
C THR A 421 -30.12 -29.93 -17.65
N PHE A 422 -30.38 -28.99 -18.57
CA PHE A 422 -30.49 -27.57 -18.26
C PHE A 422 -31.86 -27.27 -17.64
N ARG A 423 -31.88 -26.53 -16.52
CA ARG A 423 -33.12 -26.02 -15.91
C ARG A 423 -33.49 -24.68 -16.55
N HIS A 424 -34.74 -24.57 -16.98
CA HIS A 424 -35.28 -23.34 -17.56
C HIS A 424 -36.36 -22.78 -16.63
N ASP A 425 -36.26 -21.50 -16.27
CA ASP A 425 -37.24 -20.81 -15.43
C ASP A 425 -38.41 -20.19 -16.24
N ASP A 426 -38.44 -20.40 -17.55
CA ASP A 426 -39.43 -19.81 -18.47
C ASP A 426 -40.52 -20.81 -18.89
N ILE A 427 -41.77 -20.56 -18.48
CA ILE A 427 -42.93 -21.48 -18.62
C ILE A 427 -43.58 -21.42 -20.02
N LYS A 428 -43.22 -20.47 -20.88
CA LYS A 428 -43.95 -20.19 -22.15
C LYS A 428 -43.39 -20.84 -23.43
N ARG A 429 -42.40 -21.73 -23.37
CA ARG A 429 -41.84 -22.43 -24.56
C ARG A 429 -42.07 -23.95 -24.51
N THR A 430 -42.71 -24.49 -25.56
CA THR A 430 -43.01 -25.93 -25.72
C THR A 430 -41.83 -26.77 -26.25
N ARG A 431 -40.79 -26.11 -26.80
CA ARG A 431 -39.55 -26.74 -27.29
C ARG A 431 -38.30 -26.14 -26.64
N CYS A 432 -37.23 -26.92 -26.53
CA CYS A 432 -35.95 -26.47 -25.96
C CYS A 432 -35.24 -25.48 -26.91
N SER A 433 -34.83 -24.31 -26.42
CA SER A 433 -34.19 -23.28 -27.25
C SER A 433 -32.75 -23.59 -27.70
N MET A 434 -32.15 -24.68 -27.20
CA MET A 434 -30.79 -25.10 -27.56
C MET A 434 -30.77 -26.28 -28.54
N CYS A 435 -31.84 -27.07 -28.63
CA CYS A 435 -31.87 -28.26 -29.48
C CYS A 435 -33.22 -28.55 -30.17
N ASP A 436 -34.21 -27.66 -29.98
CA ASP A 436 -35.52 -27.65 -30.63
C ASP A 436 -36.42 -28.90 -30.45
N GLU A 437 -36.20 -29.68 -29.38
CA GLU A 437 -36.97 -30.89 -29.04
C GLU A 437 -38.13 -30.62 -28.03
N PRO A 438 -39.22 -31.43 -28.00
CA PRO A 438 -40.33 -31.32 -27.05
C PRO A 438 -39.97 -31.78 -25.62
N ARG A 439 -40.57 -31.18 -24.58
CA ARG A 439 -40.28 -31.48 -23.15
C ARG A 439 -41.25 -32.55 -22.56
N GLN A 440 -40.83 -33.34 -21.55
CA GLN A 440 -41.66 -34.30 -20.77
C GLN A 440 -41.40 -34.26 -19.23
N PRO A 441 -42.36 -34.64 -18.34
CA PRO A 441 -42.21 -34.59 -16.86
C PRO A 441 -41.73 -35.90 -16.18
N LEU A 442 -40.97 -35.81 -15.06
CA LEU A 442 -40.34 -36.94 -14.31
C LEU A 442 -41.11 -37.34 -13.02
N LYS A 443 -41.18 -38.65 -12.70
CA LYS A 443 -41.72 -39.25 -11.44
C LYS A 443 -40.61 -39.97 -10.63
N LEU A 444 -40.72 -39.96 -9.29
CA LEU A 444 -39.85 -40.69 -8.34
C LEU A 444 -40.59 -41.92 -7.76
N SER A 445 -39.92 -43.06 -7.58
CA SER A 445 -40.37 -44.14 -6.68
C SER A 445 -39.22 -44.93 -6.03
N SER A 446 -39.58 -45.56 -4.91
CA SER A 446 -38.83 -46.18 -3.81
C SER A 446 -38.44 -47.66 -3.97
N LYS A 447 -37.41 -48.12 -3.21
CA LYS A 447 -37.36 -49.29 -2.28
C LYS A 447 -35.99 -50.03 -2.23
N ILE A 448 -35.35 -50.12 -1.05
CA ILE A 448 -35.09 -51.28 -0.13
C ILE A 448 -34.25 -52.45 -0.69
N GLN A 449 -33.07 -52.75 -0.08
CA GLN A 449 -32.70 -54.01 0.64
C GLN A 449 -31.17 -54.23 0.79
N GLN A 450 -30.74 -54.53 2.03
CA GLN A 450 -29.48 -55.22 2.41
C GLN A 450 -29.70 -56.77 2.40
N PRO A 451 -28.84 -57.66 2.97
CA PRO A 451 -27.36 -57.77 3.13
C PRO A 451 -26.83 -59.20 2.74
N VAL A 452 -25.53 -59.52 2.98
CA VAL A 452 -25.03 -60.69 3.79
C VAL A 452 -23.59 -61.19 3.44
N SER A 453 -22.68 -61.03 4.42
CA SER A 453 -21.60 -61.88 4.99
C SER A 453 -20.56 -62.72 4.17
N LYS A 454 -19.29 -62.71 4.64
CA LYS A 454 -18.45 -63.83 5.21
C LYS A 454 -16.96 -63.42 5.29
N LYS A 455 -16.32 -63.30 6.48
CA LYS A 455 -15.58 -64.26 7.35
C LYS A 455 -14.16 -64.71 6.88
N ARG A 456 -13.16 -64.40 7.74
CA ARG A 456 -11.93 -65.16 8.17
C ARG A 456 -10.79 -65.35 7.13
N LYS A 457 -9.48 -65.46 7.43
CA LYS A 457 -8.58 -65.79 8.58
C LYS A 457 -7.11 -65.42 8.15
N ALA A 458 -6.26 -64.78 8.98
CA ALA A 458 -5.17 -65.31 9.84
C ALA A 458 -3.81 -65.75 9.19
N LEU A 459 -2.71 -65.00 9.49
CA LEU A 459 -1.30 -65.32 9.93
C LEU A 459 -0.46 -66.45 9.24
N PRO A 460 0.90 -66.60 9.42
CA PRO A 460 1.82 -66.07 10.46
C PRO A 460 3.28 -65.65 10.08
N SER A 461 4.02 -65.11 11.08
CA SER A 461 5.46 -65.30 11.51
C SER A 461 6.64 -65.27 10.49
N SER A 462 7.92 -64.91 10.77
CA SER A 462 8.75 -64.48 11.92
C SER A 462 10.22 -64.31 11.46
N SER A 463 11.06 -63.64 12.28
CA SER A 463 12.55 -63.77 12.43
C SER A 463 13.46 -63.43 11.23
N GLY A 464 14.68 -62.86 11.31
CA GLY A 464 15.67 -62.50 12.34
C GLY A 464 17.03 -62.36 11.60
N THR A 465 17.83 -61.29 11.76
CA THR A 465 19.03 -61.16 12.65
C THR A 465 20.37 -61.12 11.85
N ILE A 466 21.13 -60.00 11.98
CA ILE A 466 22.62 -59.78 12.18
C ILE A 466 23.61 -60.45 11.17
N VAL A 467 24.71 -59.87 10.64
CA VAL A 467 26.00 -59.45 11.27
C VAL A 467 26.92 -58.62 10.33
N ASP A 468 27.85 -57.92 10.97
CA ASP A 468 29.05 -57.10 10.64
C ASP A 468 30.08 -57.55 9.57
N PHE A 469 30.96 -56.61 9.13
CA PHE A 469 32.46 -56.59 9.27
C PHE A 469 33.26 -55.86 8.13
N PHE A 470 34.02 -54.83 8.53
CA PHE A 470 35.36 -54.29 8.14
C PHE A 470 36.05 -54.41 6.76
N GLY A 471 36.72 -53.31 6.39
CA GLY A 471 38.08 -53.22 5.77
C GLY A 471 38.13 -53.11 4.24
N CYS A 472 39.10 -52.47 3.55
CA CYS A 472 40.41 -51.94 3.90
C CYS A 472 41.03 -51.24 2.65
N LYS A 473 41.99 -50.31 2.87
CA LYS A 473 43.18 -49.97 2.04
C LYS A 473 43.08 -49.17 0.72
N THR A 474 43.50 -47.90 0.87
CA THR A 474 44.58 -47.18 0.15
C THR A 474 45.22 -47.78 -1.12
N LYS A 475 45.39 -46.94 -2.17
CA LYS A 475 46.72 -46.53 -2.71
C LYS A 475 46.64 -45.41 -3.75
N THR A 476 47.72 -44.62 -3.73
CA THR A 476 48.10 -43.37 -4.39
C THR A 476 48.74 -43.55 -5.79
N ARG A 477 48.76 -42.46 -6.59
CA ARG A 477 49.87 -41.97 -7.48
C ARG A 477 49.50 -40.57 -8.01
N THR A 478 50.08 -39.47 -7.48
CA THR A 478 51.25 -38.67 -7.98
C THR A 478 51.10 -38.13 -9.42
N VAL A 479 50.79 -36.83 -9.67
CA VAL A 479 51.66 -35.61 -9.66
C VAL A 479 52.54 -35.55 -10.93
N THR A 480 52.54 -34.53 -11.82
CA THR A 480 53.01 -33.11 -11.72
C THR A 480 52.77 -32.36 -13.08
N PRO A 481 53.16 -31.07 -13.32
CA PRO A 481 52.33 -30.01 -13.91
C PRO A 481 52.99 -29.37 -15.17
N ILE A 482 52.54 -28.19 -15.63
CA ILE A 482 53.27 -27.13 -16.42
C ILE A 482 52.21 -26.19 -17.02
N THR A 483 52.34 -24.87 -17.23
CA THR A 483 53.05 -23.71 -16.66
C THR A 483 52.36 -22.48 -17.26
N VAL A 484 52.37 -21.38 -16.51
CA VAL A 484 51.79 -20.05 -16.78
C VAL A 484 52.49 -19.31 -17.94
N LYS A 485 51.78 -18.47 -18.73
CA LYS A 485 52.02 -17.01 -18.92
C LYS A 485 51.21 -16.34 -20.07
N PRO A 486 51.08 -14.99 -20.06
CA PRO A 486 49.92 -14.22 -20.54
C PRO A 486 50.18 -13.42 -21.82
N SER A 487 49.13 -12.88 -22.44
CA SER A 487 49.27 -11.75 -23.37
C SER A 487 48.05 -10.82 -23.38
N SER A 488 48.39 -9.54 -23.35
CA SER A 488 47.61 -8.30 -23.40
C SER A 488 46.87 -8.02 -24.72
N GLN A 489 45.70 -7.34 -24.67
CA GLN A 489 45.48 -5.96 -25.19
C GLN A 489 43.98 -5.55 -25.28
N LYS A 490 43.68 -4.43 -24.59
CA LYS A 490 42.65 -3.36 -24.72
C LYS A 490 41.27 -3.57 -25.41
N PRO A 491 40.18 -3.05 -24.78
CA PRO A 491 38.95 -2.65 -25.46
C PRO A 491 38.80 -1.11 -25.61
N ALA A 492 38.32 -0.66 -26.77
CA ALA A 492 37.58 0.59 -27.00
C ALA A 492 36.11 0.17 -27.23
N SER A 493 35.03 0.87 -26.90
CA SER A 493 34.68 2.26 -26.57
C SER A 493 33.35 2.21 -25.79
N GLY A 494 33.19 2.86 -24.64
CA GLY A 494 32.53 4.17 -24.59
C GLY A 494 31.24 4.17 -23.76
N VAL A 495 31.36 3.91 -22.44
CA VAL A 495 30.36 4.28 -21.44
C VAL A 495 31.09 5.13 -20.41
N VAL A 496 30.73 6.41 -20.33
CA VAL A 496 31.31 7.38 -19.41
C VAL A 496 31.03 6.93 -17.97
N LYS A 497 32.08 6.47 -17.28
CA LYS A 497 32.07 6.23 -15.84
C LYS A 497 32.08 7.58 -15.12
N PHE A 498 31.32 7.65 -14.04
CA PHE A 498 31.43 8.71 -13.05
C PHE A 498 32.75 8.56 -12.29
N ASP A 499 33.81 9.20 -12.78
CA ASP A 499 35.00 9.47 -11.99
C ASP A 499 34.78 10.80 -11.26
N GLY A 500 34.32 10.72 -10.03
CA GLY A 500 34.41 11.81 -9.07
C GLY A 500 35.62 11.55 -8.20
N GLU A 501 36.72 12.26 -8.44
CA GLU A 501 37.77 12.44 -7.44
C GLU A 501 37.12 13.02 -6.17
N GLU A 502 36.93 12.17 -5.18
CA GLU A 502 36.57 12.56 -3.83
C GLU A 502 37.71 13.40 -3.26
N THR A 503 37.38 14.61 -2.83
CA THR A 503 38.30 15.47 -2.10
C THR A 503 38.82 14.71 -0.87
N ASN A 504 40.14 14.54 -0.79
CA ASN A 504 40.90 13.72 0.17
C ASN A 504 40.80 14.13 1.66
N HIS A 505 39.69 14.70 2.09
CA HIS A 505 39.56 15.32 3.41
C HIS A 505 38.25 15.03 4.15
N THR A 506 37.34 14.26 3.56
CA THR A 506 36.21 13.57 4.24
C THR A 506 36.62 12.22 4.85
N LYS A 507 37.81 11.68 4.53
CA LYS A 507 38.24 10.35 4.96
C LYS A 507 38.41 10.15 6.47
N ASP A 508 38.67 11.19 7.27
CA ASP A 508 38.96 11.01 8.71
C ASP A 508 37.71 11.00 9.62
N ILE A 509 36.59 11.60 9.18
CA ILE A 509 35.32 11.60 9.93
C ILE A 509 34.43 10.43 9.51
N MET A 510 34.66 9.88 8.30
CA MET A 510 33.79 8.90 7.62
C MET A 510 34.25 7.43 7.71
N GLN A 511 35.20 7.06 8.57
CA GLN A 511 35.64 5.65 8.68
C GLN A 511 34.57 4.68 9.24
N VAL A 512 33.43 5.18 9.70
CA VAL A 512 32.34 4.37 10.24
C VAL A 512 31.30 4.15 9.16
N ASP A 513 31.28 2.95 8.58
CA ASP A 513 30.22 2.55 7.66
C ASP A 513 28.91 2.33 8.43
N LEU A 514 28.14 3.40 8.58
CA LEU A 514 26.82 3.38 9.22
C LEU A 514 25.81 2.52 8.45
N SER A 515 26.11 2.15 7.20
CA SER A 515 25.22 1.31 6.38
C SER A 515 25.32 -0.19 6.67
N THR A 516 26.34 -0.59 7.44
CA THR A 516 26.48 -1.96 7.94
C THR A 516 25.22 -2.40 8.70
N PRO A 517 24.71 -3.63 8.47
CA PRO A 517 23.57 -4.16 9.23
C PRO A 517 23.77 -3.98 10.72
N THR A 518 22.76 -3.45 11.42
CA THR A 518 22.85 -3.02 12.82
C THR A 518 23.36 -4.10 13.77
N GLU A 519 23.07 -5.37 13.47
CA GLU A 519 23.53 -6.55 14.22
C GLU A 519 25.05 -6.74 14.13
N ASN A 520 25.65 -6.38 13.00
CA ASN A 520 27.07 -6.52 12.72
C ASN A 520 27.85 -5.21 12.96
N PHE A 521 27.15 -4.14 13.36
CA PHE A 521 27.76 -2.84 13.57
C PHE A 521 28.49 -2.80 14.92
N VAL A 522 29.82 -2.66 14.84
CA VAL A 522 30.70 -2.49 15.99
C VAL A 522 30.80 -1.02 16.34
N LEU A 523 30.53 -0.68 17.61
CA LEU A 523 30.63 0.68 18.10
C LEU A 523 32.10 1.12 18.11
N PRO A 524 32.46 2.23 17.44
CA PRO A 524 33.80 2.79 17.54
C PRO A 524 34.00 3.38 18.94
N ASP A 525 35.10 2.99 19.60
CA ASP A 525 35.48 3.56 20.89
C ASP A 525 36.02 4.98 20.68
N ARG A 526 35.19 5.98 20.97
CA ARG A 526 35.52 7.41 20.89
C ARG A 526 34.84 8.12 22.04
N ASP A 527 35.57 8.97 22.75
CA ASP A 527 35.01 9.82 23.81
C ASP A 527 34.99 11.28 23.33
N ILE A 528 33.81 11.75 22.90
CA ILE A 528 33.64 13.04 22.22
C ILE A 528 32.63 13.91 22.98
N SER A 529 33.10 15.06 23.48
CA SER A 529 32.26 16.04 24.18
C SER A 529 31.41 16.89 23.23
N ASN A 530 31.89 17.19 22.02
CA ASN A 530 31.17 17.96 21.01
C ASN A 530 31.17 17.21 19.68
N LEU A 531 30.02 16.66 19.32
CA LEU A 531 29.85 15.92 18.07
C LEU A 531 29.89 16.88 16.87
N GLU A 532 30.68 16.52 15.86
CA GLU A 532 30.88 17.31 14.66
C GLU A 532 29.62 17.30 13.77
N TYR A 533 29.29 18.43 13.15
CA TYR A 533 28.16 18.52 12.23
C TYR A 533 28.35 17.60 11.01
N GLY A 534 29.60 17.43 10.56
CA GLY A 534 29.98 16.48 9.52
C GLY A 534 29.55 15.03 9.79
N PHE A 535 29.50 14.59 11.06
CA PHE A 535 29.01 13.25 11.40
C PHE A 535 27.51 13.10 11.12
N LEU A 536 26.70 14.05 11.59
CA LEU A 536 25.26 14.08 11.30
C LEU A 536 25.02 14.14 9.79
N VAL A 537 25.72 15.04 9.10
CA VAL A 537 25.62 15.21 7.65
C VAL A 537 26.01 13.94 6.90
N GLY A 538 27.05 13.24 7.32
CA GLY A 538 27.46 11.96 6.75
C GLY A 538 26.34 10.91 6.86
N ALA A 539 25.73 10.78 8.04
CA ALA A 539 24.60 9.88 8.24
C ALA A 539 23.40 10.26 7.36
N LEU A 540 23.02 11.55 7.35
CA LEU A 540 21.87 12.03 6.55
C LEU A 540 22.11 11.90 5.04
N SER A 541 23.35 12.06 4.58
CA SER A 541 23.73 11.87 3.18
C SER A 541 23.59 10.41 2.74
N GLN A 542 24.06 9.46 3.57
CA GLN A 542 23.85 8.02 3.32
C GLN A 542 22.36 7.65 3.32
N VAL A 543 21.55 8.22 4.23
CA VAL A 543 20.09 8.05 4.26
C VAL A 543 19.44 8.60 2.98
N LYS A 544 19.88 9.76 2.48
CA LYS A 544 19.38 10.37 1.24
C LYS A 544 19.77 9.55 0.00
N ALA A 545 20.94 8.91 0.01
CA ALA A 545 21.48 8.14 -1.12
C ALA A 545 20.73 6.81 -1.38
N THR A 546 20.18 6.17 -0.35
CA THR A 546 19.48 4.89 -0.49
C THR A 546 17.96 5.04 -0.65
N LYS A 547 17.34 4.18 -1.47
CA LYS A 547 15.87 4.06 -1.58
C LYS A 547 15.30 2.98 -0.66
N LYS A 548 16.14 2.10 -0.08
CA LYS A 548 15.71 0.97 0.74
C LYS A 548 15.36 1.45 2.15
N ARG A 549 14.09 1.32 2.56
CA ARG A 549 13.61 1.77 3.88
C ARG A 549 14.39 1.15 5.04
N LEU A 550 14.69 -0.15 4.98
CA LEU A 550 15.45 -0.85 6.03
C LEU A 550 16.88 -0.31 6.16
N MET A 551 17.53 0.00 5.04
CA MET A 551 18.89 0.56 5.05
C MET A 551 18.90 1.96 5.66
N LYS A 552 17.90 2.81 5.36
CA LYS A 552 17.73 4.12 6.02
C LYS A 552 17.60 3.98 7.53
N HIS A 553 16.79 3.02 7.96
CA HIS A 553 16.57 2.73 9.37
C HIS A 553 17.88 2.32 10.05
N ASN A 554 18.63 1.36 9.49
CA ASN A 554 19.92 0.91 10.04
C ASN A 554 20.94 2.05 10.16
N ILE A 555 21.06 2.90 9.13
CA ILE A 555 21.97 4.06 9.17
C ILE A 555 21.62 5.00 10.32
N LEU A 556 20.32 5.31 10.49
CA LEU A 556 19.86 6.17 11.59
C LEU A 556 20.09 5.50 12.95
N VAL A 557 19.81 4.20 13.09
CA VAL A 557 20.03 3.45 14.34
C VAL A 557 21.51 3.48 14.72
N ASN A 558 22.40 3.17 13.78
CA ASN A 558 23.84 3.19 14.01
C ASN A 558 24.33 4.61 14.37
N ALA A 559 23.83 5.64 13.68
CA ALA A 559 24.18 7.03 13.97
C ALA A 559 23.75 7.48 15.37
N PHE A 560 22.50 7.19 15.77
CA PHE A 560 22.01 7.53 17.10
C PHE A 560 22.63 6.67 18.20
N ARG A 561 22.94 5.39 17.92
CA ARG A 561 23.67 4.52 18.84
C ARG A 561 25.07 5.09 19.13
N CYS A 562 25.80 5.53 18.11
CA CYS A 562 27.08 6.23 18.28
C CYS A 562 26.92 7.52 19.09
N ALA A 563 25.96 8.39 18.75
CA ALA A 563 25.73 9.64 19.47
C ALA A 563 25.36 9.42 20.95
N LEU A 564 24.53 8.42 21.24
CA LEU A 564 24.18 8.03 22.61
C LEU A 564 25.40 7.44 23.33
N HIS A 565 26.22 6.63 22.67
CA HIS A 565 27.43 6.07 23.27
C HIS A 565 28.45 7.16 23.63
N TRP A 566 28.74 8.07 22.69
CA TRP A 566 29.79 9.09 22.84
C TRP A 566 29.37 10.27 23.72
N CYS A 567 28.11 10.72 23.64
CA CYS A 567 27.69 11.98 24.26
C CYS A 567 26.83 11.81 25.52
N SER A 568 26.19 10.66 25.77
CA SER A 568 25.22 10.52 26.88
C SER A 568 25.77 10.85 28.28
N ARG A 569 27.08 10.65 28.50
CA ARG A 569 27.73 10.90 29.80
C ARG A 569 28.21 12.35 29.99
N LYS A 570 28.54 13.05 28.91
CA LYS A 570 29.18 14.38 28.96
C LYS A 570 28.28 15.50 28.44
N SER A 571 27.52 15.24 27.39
CA SER A 571 26.73 16.25 26.65
C SER A 571 25.46 15.63 26.04
N PRO A 572 24.52 15.11 26.85
CA PRO A 572 23.29 14.50 26.34
C PRO A 572 22.42 15.49 25.56
N GLU A 573 22.57 16.81 25.78
CA GLU A 573 21.93 17.87 25.00
C GLU A 573 22.34 17.84 23.53
N THR A 574 23.56 17.43 23.20
CA THR A 574 24.01 17.31 21.80
C THR A 574 23.21 16.24 21.05
N VAL A 575 22.77 15.18 21.74
CA VAL A 575 21.89 14.17 21.14
C VAL A 575 20.50 14.76 20.86
N VAL A 576 19.96 15.58 21.76
CA VAL A 576 18.70 16.30 21.55
C VAL A 576 18.81 17.19 20.30
N GLN A 577 19.89 17.96 20.19
CA GLN A 577 20.15 18.85 19.05
C GLN A 577 20.29 18.06 17.74
N MET A 578 20.99 16.91 17.77
CA MET A 578 21.12 16.03 16.62
C MET A 578 19.75 15.49 16.14
N VAL A 579 18.88 15.08 17.06
CA VAL A 579 17.52 14.60 16.74
C VAL A 579 16.68 15.74 16.15
N LEU A 580 16.67 16.92 16.76
CA LEU A 580 15.92 18.07 16.28
C LEU A 580 16.40 18.53 14.89
N LEU A 581 17.71 18.60 14.65
CA LEU A 581 18.26 18.94 13.33
C LEU A 581 17.94 17.87 12.28
N SER A 582 17.93 16.59 12.65
CA SER A 582 17.49 15.50 11.75
C SER A 582 16.03 15.66 11.31
N LEU A 583 15.20 16.27 12.16
CA LEU A 583 13.80 16.62 11.87
C LEU A 583 13.64 17.96 11.14
N GLY A 584 14.71 18.74 10.97
CA GLY A 584 14.66 20.10 10.45
C GLY A 584 14.01 21.10 11.41
N ARG A 585 14.08 20.84 12.74
CA ARG A 585 13.49 21.66 13.81
C ARG A 585 14.58 22.19 14.75
N ILE A 586 14.25 23.25 15.49
CA ILE A 586 15.11 23.87 16.50
C ILE A 586 14.47 23.93 17.90
N SER A 587 13.23 23.49 18.00
CA SER A 587 12.43 23.44 19.23
C SER A 587 11.35 22.38 19.09
N ASN A 588 10.65 22.09 20.18
CA ASN A 588 9.38 21.38 20.11
C ASN A 588 8.31 22.26 19.43
N SER A 589 7.27 21.62 18.86
CA SER A 589 6.19 22.34 18.19
C SER A 589 5.42 23.30 19.11
N HIS A 590 5.26 22.92 20.38
CA HIS A 590 4.45 23.67 21.35
C HIS A 590 5.14 24.93 21.88
N GLU A 591 6.46 25.03 21.73
CA GLU A 591 7.24 26.21 22.10
C GLU A 591 7.14 27.33 21.04
N ASN A 592 6.55 27.07 19.87
CA ASN A 592 6.33 28.05 18.80
C ASN A 592 7.57 28.83 18.34
N VAL A 593 8.77 28.24 18.48
CA VAL A 593 10.00 28.88 18.00
C VAL A 593 10.11 28.69 16.49
N GLU A 594 9.70 29.70 15.74
CA GLU A 594 9.80 29.69 14.28
C GLU A 594 11.10 30.32 13.78
N LEU A 595 11.79 29.62 12.89
CA LEU A 595 12.84 30.19 12.07
C LEU A 595 12.17 31.07 11.00
N SER A 596 11.91 32.35 11.29
CA SER A 596 11.26 33.31 10.38
C SER A 596 12.20 33.75 9.24
N ILE A 597 12.76 32.78 8.51
CA ILE A 597 13.70 32.97 7.41
C ILE A 597 13.06 32.51 6.11
N GLY A 598 13.04 33.39 5.11
CA GLY A 598 12.50 33.11 3.79
C GLY A 598 13.55 32.57 2.82
N ALA A 599 13.10 31.85 1.79
CA ALA A 599 13.98 31.35 0.73
C ALA A 599 14.76 32.46 0.00
N SER A 600 14.20 33.67 -0.09
CA SER A 600 14.87 34.85 -0.66
C SER A 600 16.10 35.27 0.16
N GLN A 601 15.98 35.31 1.48
CA GLN A 601 17.09 35.66 2.39
C GLN A 601 18.20 34.61 2.33
N VAL A 602 17.83 33.32 2.31
CA VAL A 602 18.80 32.24 2.15
C VAL A 602 19.48 32.32 0.77
N SER A 603 18.74 32.62 -0.30
CA SER A 603 19.28 32.79 -1.65
C SER A 603 20.25 33.98 -1.75
N ASN A 604 19.95 35.11 -1.08
CA ASN A 604 20.88 36.24 -0.97
C ASN A 604 22.16 35.84 -0.22
N ALA A 605 22.04 35.21 0.95
CA ALA A 605 23.20 34.73 1.70
C ALA A 605 24.03 33.69 0.93
N ILE A 606 23.40 32.85 0.11
CA ILE A 606 24.10 31.94 -0.81
C ILE A 606 24.89 32.74 -1.86
N ARG A 607 24.28 33.75 -2.49
CA ARG A 607 24.97 34.61 -3.46
C ARG A 607 26.15 35.35 -2.84
N ASP A 608 26.00 35.89 -1.64
CA ASP A 608 27.06 36.65 -0.96
C ASP A 608 28.19 35.77 -0.42
N SER A 609 27.88 34.52 -0.08
CA SER A 609 28.89 33.53 0.34
C SER A 609 29.61 32.88 -0.84
N THR A 610 28.96 32.74 -2.00
CA THR A 610 29.51 32.06 -3.19
C THR A 610 29.91 32.99 -4.34
N GLY A 611 29.62 34.29 -4.26
CA GLY A 611 29.85 35.24 -5.35
C GLY A 611 29.03 34.96 -6.63
N ALA A 612 28.06 34.04 -6.59
CA ALA A 612 27.28 33.66 -7.76
C ALA A 612 26.25 34.74 -8.14
N SER A 613 26.04 34.94 -9.44
CA SER A 613 24.99 35.85 -9.95
C SER A 613 23.59 35.24 -9.77
N ARG A 614 22.56 36.09 -9.72
CA ARG A 614 21.15 35.66 -9.61
C ARG A 614 20.74 34.71 -10.75
N LYS A 615 21.27 34.93 -11.97
CA LYS A 615 21.00 34.06 -13.12
C LYS A 615 21.60 32.66 -12.92
N GLN A 616 22.81 32.57 -12.39
CA GLN A 616 23.46 31.30 -12.09
C GLN A 616 22.74 30.54 -10.98
N THR A 617 22.36 31.21 -9.88
CA THR A 617 21.63 30.55 -8.78
C THR A 617 20.27 30.04 -9.22
N ASN A 618 19.54 30.80 -10.05
CA ASN A 618 18.25 30.37 -10.59
C ASN A 618 18.39 29.19 -11.55
N ALA A 619 19.42 29.19 -12.41
CA ALA A 619 19.70 28.08 -13.31
C ALA A 619 19.98 26.78 -12.55
N LEU A 620 20.85 26.83 -11.53
CA LEU A 620 21.15 25.68 -10.68
C LEU A 620 19.91 25.22 -9.88
N TYR A 621 19.11 26.15 -9.36
CA TYR A 621 17.88 25.78 -8.65
C TYR A 621 16.87 25.09 -9.58
N ASN A 622 16.72 25.58 -10.82
CA ASN A 622 15.83 24.96 -11.81
C ASN A 622 16.33 23.59 -12.28
N GLU A 623 17.64 23.35 -12.30
CA GLU A 623 18.25 22.07 -12.68
C GLU A 623 18.09 21.01 -11.57
N TYR A 624 18.38 21.37 -10.31
CA TYR A 624 18.43 20.40 -9.21
C TYR A 624 17.13 20.36 -8.38
N GLY A 625 16.36 21.45 -8.35
CA GLY A 625 15.07 21.58 -7.64
C GLY A 625 15.19 21.63 -6.11
N ASP A 626 16.38 21.93 -5.60
CA ASP A 626 16.69 22.07 -4.17
C ASP A 626 17.64 23.25 -3.96
N LEU A 627 17.30 24.16 -3.04
CA LEU A 627 18.14 25.33 -2.77
C LEU A 627 19.44 24.94 -2.08
N GLY A 628 19.49 23.79 -1.38
CA GLY A 628 20.71 23.27 -0.76
C GLY A 628 21.74 22.77 -1.78
N ASP A 629 21.32 22.39 -2.98
CA ASP A 629 22.23 21.96 -4.05
C ASP A 629 22.97 23.14 -4.70
N VAL A 630 22.34 24.31 -4.76
CA VAL A 630 22.90 25.52 -5.37
C VAL A 630 24.26 25.89 -4.78
N PRO A 631 24.41 26.13 -3.45
CA PRO A 631 25.69 26.52 -2.88
C PRO A 631 26.73 25.40 -2.93
N PHE A 632 26.30 24.13 -2.88
CA PHE A 632 27.19 22.98 -3.02
C PHE A 632 27.89 22.99 -4.38
N PHE A 633 27.13 23.15 -5.47
CA PHE A 633 27.69 23.21 -6.82
C PHE A 633 28.42 24.53 -7.12
N CYS A 634 27.98 25.66 -6.55
CA CYS A 634 28.71 26.93 -6.66
C CYS A 634 30.10 26.82 -6.03
N LYS A 635 30.21 26.33 -4.80
CA LYS A 635 31.50 26.16 -4.11
C LYS A 635 32.43 25.18 -4.83
N ARG A 636 31.89 24.09 -5.38
CA ARG A 636 32.68 23.12 -6.16
C ARG A 636 33.30 23.72 -7.43
N ARG A 637 32.67 24.75 -8.01
CA ARG A 637 33.15 25.44 -9.23
C ARG A 637 34.09 26.62 -8.93
N GLN A 638 34.20 27.05 -7.67
CA GLN A 638 35.15 28.09 -7.30
C GLN A 638 36.57 27.50 -7.29
N ASN A 639 37.38 27.84 -8.30
CA ASN A 639 38.83 27.65 -8.25
C ASN A 639 39.43 28.65 -7.25
N VAL A 640 39.28 28.38 -5.96
CA VAL A 640 39.92 29.20 -4.93
C VAL A 640 41.38 28.78 -4.85
N LEU A 641 42.29 29.72 -5.12
CA LEU A 641 43.72 29.58 -4.80
C LEU A 641 43.87 29.08 -3.35
N PRO A 642 44.81 28.15 -3.07
CA PRO A 642 44.99 27.60 -1.75
C PRO A 642 45.65 28.67 -0.87
N PHE A 643 44.83 29.56 -0.29
CA PHE A 643 45.32 30.47 0.73
C PHE A 643 45.64 29.63 1.97
N LYS A 644 46.92 29.34 2.15
CA LYS A 644 47.53 28.72 3.33
C LYS A 644 47.32 29.63 4.54
N SER A 645 46.22 29.47 5.25
CA SER A 645 46.01 29.89 6.65
C SER A 645 44.59 29.45 7.05
N SER A 646 44.28 28.79 8.15
CA SER A 646 44.96 28.35 9.37
C SER A 646 43.92 27.45 10.05
N LYS A 647 44.25 26.19 10.39
CA LYS A 647 43.36 25.19 11.03
C LYS A 647 41.95 25.09 10.41
N LYS A 648 41.69 24.00 9.67
CA LYS A 648 40.35 23.53 9.29
C LYS A 648 39.38 23.72 10.48
N GLN A 649 38.49 24.71 10.43
CA GLN A 649 37.53 24.94 11.50
C GLN A 649 36.36 23.99 11.33
N VAL A 650 36.39 22.89 12.06
CA VAL A 650 35.29 21.94 12.15
C VAL A 650 34.10 22.61 12.84
N ILE A 651 32.90 22.44 12.30
CA ILE A 651 31.66 22.98 12.87
C ILE A 651 31.02 21.89 13.74
N SER A 652 30.64 22.22 14.97
CA SER A 652 29.91 21.29 15.84
C SER A 652 28.39 21.33 15.63
N ILE A 653 27.69 20.24 15.97
CA ILE A 653 26.22 20.20 15.97
C ILE A 653 25.63 21.31 16.86
N LYS A 654 26.27 21.53 18.02
CA LYS A 654 25.87 22.58 18.97
C LYS A 654 25.99 23.97 18.35
N GLU A 655 27.08 24.29 17.66
CA GLU A 655 27.25 25.58 16.99
C GLU A 655 26.18 25.84 15.92
N VAL A 656 25.83 24.83 15.12
CA VAL A 656 24.76 24.95 14.12
C VAL A 656 23.42 25.20 14.82
N PHE A 657 23.12 24.44 15.85
CA PHE A 657 21.87 24.56 16.58
C PHE A 657 21.73 25.93 17.27
N ASP A 658 22.76 26.37 17.98
CA ASP A 658 22.79 27.66 18.67
C ASP A 658 22.68 28.83 17.69
N MET A 659 23.32 28.72 16.53
CA MET A 659 23.20 29.71 15.46
C MET A 659 21.75 29.83 14.98
N LEU A 660 21.09 28.70 14.69
CA LEU A 660 19.69 28.70 14.26
C LEU A 660 18.75 29.24 15.35
N LEU A 661 18.97 28.86 16.61
CA LEU A 661 18.22 29.37 17.76
C LEU A 661 18.45 30.88 17.97
N ALA A 662 19.65 31.38 17.71
CA ALA A 662 19.91 32.81 17.77
C ALA A 662 19.19 33.55 16.63
N LEU A 663 19.14 32.99 15.42
CA LEU A 663 18.43 33.59 14.29
C LEU A 663 16.92 33.72 14.55
N SER A 664 16.29 32.74 15.23
CA SER A 664 14.87 32.78 15.57
C SER A 664 14.54 33.85 16.61
N LYS A 665 15.47 34.16 17.52
CA LYS A 665 15.29 35.18 18.57
C LYS A 665 15.47 36.63 18.10
N MET A 666 16.10 36.85 16.93
CA MET A 666 16.34 38.20 16.41
C MET A 666 15.03 38.82 15.87
N SER A 667 14.72 40.05 16.25
CA SER A 667 13.56 40.83 15.77
C SER A 667 13.89 42.34 15.71
N GLY A 668 13.16 43.11 14.90
CA GLY A 668 13.37 44.57 14.73
C GLY A 668 13.89 45.01 13.36
N GLN A 669 14.09 46.33 13.19
CA GLN A 669 14.60 46.92 11.96
C GLN A 669 16.07 46.52 11.72
N GLY A 670 16.45 46.28 10.46
CA GLY A 670 17.83 45.89 10.08
C GLY A 670 18.21 44.42 10.35
N VAL A 671 17.34 43.64 11.01
CA VAL A 671 17.61 42.23 11.38
C VAL A 671 17.88 41.33 10.17
N ASN A 672 17.27 41.60 9.02
CA ASN A 672 17.48 40.78 7.82
C ASN A 672 18.94 40.77 7.37
N SER A 673 19.63 41.92 7.39
CA SER A 673 21.05 42.02 7.02
C SER A 673 21.94 41.31 8.06
N LEU A 674 21.62 41.43 9.35
CA LEU A 674 22.35 40.72 10.41
C LEU A 674 22.17 39.20 10.31
N ARG A 675 20.95 38.73 10.02
CA ARG A 675 20.66 37.30 9.77
C ARG A 675 21.43 36.81 8.55
N GLU A 676 21.41 37.55 7.45
CA GLU A 676 22.18 37.24 6.23
C GLU A 676 23.68 37.17 6.52
N GLY A 677 24.25 38.12 7.25
CA GLY A 677 25.67 38.11 7.65
C GLY A 677 26.06 36.89 8.49
N ARG A 678 25.21 36.47 9.45
CA ARG A 678 25.42 35.24 10.23
C ARG A 678 25.35 33.98 9.36
N MET A 679 24.37 33.91 8.44
CA MET A 679 24.27 32.81 7.48
C MET A 679 25.50 32.72 6.58
N VAL A 680 25.96 33.85 6.03
CA VAL A 680 27.17 33.94 5.18
C VAL A 680 28.41 33.45 5.93
N SER A 681 28.60 33.85 7.19
CA SER A 681 29.71 33.41 8.03
C SER A 681 29.72 31.89 8.20
N MET A 682 28.55 31.28 8.48
CA MET A 682 28.45 29.83 8.61
C MET A 682 28.64 29.12 7.25
N PHE A 683 28.02 29.62 6.19
CA PHE A 683 28.17 29.06 4.84
C PHE A 683 29.61 29.04 4.38
N ARG A 684 30.43 30.05 4.69
CA ARG A 684 31.86 30.06 4.35
C ARG A 684 32.63 28.94 5.05
N ARG A 685 32.28 28.61 6.30
CA ARG A 685 32.92 27.54 7.09
C ARG A 685 32.50 26.12 6.66
N CYS A 686 31.27 25.94 6.16
CA CYS A 686 30.76 24.62 5.75
C CYS A 686 31.59 23.96 4.63
N GLN A 687 31.83 22.67 4.78
CA GLN A 687 32.59 21.82 3.86
C GLN A 687 31.69 20.77 3.20
N GLY A 688 31.90 20.52 1.90
CA GLY A 688 31.21 19.45 1.15
C GLY A 688 29.69 19.45 1.35
N GLU A 689 29.16 18.33 1.82
CA GLU A 689 27.72 18.09 2.04
C GLU A 689 27.09 18.98 3.12
N GLU A 690 27.88 19.56 4.04
CA GLU A 690 27.34 20.30 5.20
C GLU A 690 26.46 21.47 4.79
N ILE A 691 26.84 22.19 3.73
CA ILE A 691 26.11 23.38 3.28
C ILE A 691 24.70 23.03 2.77
N ARG A 692 24.53 21.83 2.18
CA ARG A 692 23.23 21.37 1.66
C ARG A 692 22.25 21.13 2.80
N PHE A 693 22.71 20.46 3.85
CA PHE A 693 21.88 20.17 5.03
C PHE A 693 21.68 21.39 5.92
N LEU A 694 22.63 22.33 5.96
CA LEU A 694 22.44 23.60 6.67
C LEU A 694 21.37 24.46 5.98
N VAL A 695 21.39 24.54 4.65
CA VAL A 695 20.30 25.20 3.89
C VAL A 695 18.98 24.48 4.09
N GLY A 696 18.98 23.14 4.09
CA GLY A 696 17.80 22.34 4.42
C GLY A 696 17.25 22.68 5.82
N ALA A 697 18.11 22.83 6.82
CA ALA A 697 17.71 23.21 8.18
C ALA A 697 17.17 24.64 8.26
N LEU A 698 17.78 25.60 7.56
CA LEU A 698 17.30 26.99 7.46
C LEU A 698 15.91 27.07 6.82
N LEU A 699 15.66 26.24 5.80
CA LEU A 699 14.36 26.18 5.12
C LEU A 699 13.35 25.26 5.82
N ARG A 700 13.77 24.53 6.86
CA ARG A 700 12.98 23.49 7.56
C ARG A 700 12.52 22.35 6.63
N ASP A 701 13.33 22.05 5.61
CA ASP A 701 13.07 21.02 4.61
C ASP A 701 14.33 20.19 4.35
N MET A 702 14.54 19.14 5.17
CA MET A 702 15.75 18.30 5.14
C MET A 702 15.77 17.28 4.00
N ARG A 703 14.61 16.90 3.45
CA ARG A 703 14.44 15.97 2.31
C ARG A 703 15.22 14.64 2.38
N ILE A 704 15.51 14.13 3.57
CA ILE A 704 16.23 12.85 3.77
C ILE A 704 15.37 11.61 3.47
N GLY A 705 14.04 11.78 3.36
CA GLY A 705 13.11 10.68 3.11
C GLY A 705 13.01 9.71 4.29
N ALA A 706 13.16 10.22 5.50
CA ALA A 706 12.80 9.60 6.78
C ALA A 706 11.82 10.53 7.49
N ASN A 707 10.80 9.97 8.14
CA ASN A 707 9.80 10.75 8.88
C ASN A 707 10.08 10.73 10.38
N GLU A 708 9.35 11.54 11.14
CA GLU A 708 9.43 11.65 12.59
C GLU A 708 9.38 10.29 13.30
N LYS A 709 8.45 9.42 12.87
CA LYS A 709 8.30 8.05 13.40
C LYS A 709 9.55 7.19 13.16
N SER A 710 10.18 7.31 11.99
CA SER A 710 11.40 6.54 11.66
C SER A 710 12.60 7.02 12.46
N ILE A 711 12.71 8.33 12.70
CA ILE A 711 13.77 8.91 13.53
C ILE A 711 13.59 8.50 15.00
N LEU A 712 12.36 8.56 15.52
CA LEU A 712 12.05 8.14 16.88
C LEU A 712 12.34 6.64 17.09
N ASP A 713 11.93 5.78 16.15
CA ASP A 713 12.20 4.34 16.25
C ASP A 713 13.71 4.07 16.22
N ALA A 714 14.44 4.74 15.31
CA ALA A 714 15.87 4.58 15.20
C ALA A 714 16.61 5.03 16.47
N LEU A 715 16.16 6.11 17.11
CA LEU A 715 16.69 6.60 18.37
C LEU A 715 16.48 5.60 19.51
N VAL A 716 15.26 5.08 19.66
CA VAL A 716 14.91 4.12 20.73
C VAL A 716 15.67 2.80 20.53
N GLU A 717 15.68 2.26 19.31
CA GLU A 717 16.44 1.05 18.99
C GLU A 717 17.95 1.26 19.20
N GLY A 718 18.48 2.44 18.81
CA GLY A 718 19.86 2.80 19.08
C GLY A 718 20.19 2.82 20.57
N SER A 719 19.28 3.30 21.42
CA SER A 719 19.42 3.28 22.88
C SER A 719 19.42 1.86 23.46
N LEU A 720 18.46 1.02 23.05
CA LEU A 720 18.35 -0.37 23.48
C LEU A 720 19.61 -1.17 23.11
N ARG A 721 20.07 -1.05 21.86
CA ARG A 721 21.29 -1.72 21.39
C ARG A 721 22.55 -1.19 22.03
N ASN A 722 22.63 0.10 22.37
CA ASN A 722 23.76 0.65 23.14
C ASN A 722 23.85 0.04 24.55
N ARG A 723 22.72 -0.39 25.13
CA ARG A 723 22.63 -1.03 26.45
C ARG A 723 22.68 -2.55 26.42
N GLY A 724 22.67 -3.18 25.24
CA GLY A 724 22.61 -4.63 25.08
C GLY A 724 21.21 -5.24 25.23
N GLU A 725 20.16 -4.41 25.27
CA GLU A 725 18.75 -4.82 25.48
C GLU A 725 18.07 -5.18 24.14
N VAL A 726 18.53 -6.24 23.46
CA VAL A 726 18.12 -6.57 22.08
C VAL A 726 16.84 -7.42 21.99
N SER A 727 16.48 -8.15 23.05
CA SER A 727 15.39 -9.14 23.05
C SER A 727 13.97 -8.56 22.94
N GLU A 728 13.77 -7.27 23.23
CA GLU A 728 12.43 -6.66 23.35
C GLU A 728 12.21 -5.45 22.42
N ILE A 729 13.06 -5.26 21.40
CA ILE A 729 13.04 -4.06 20.54
C ILE A 729 11.62 -3.75 20.00
N PRO A 730 10.87 -4.67 19.36
CA PRO A 730 9.56 -4.33 18.79
C PRO A 730 8.55 -3.83 19.83
N VAL A 731 8.54 -4.44 21.01
CA VAL A 731 7.63 -4.11 22.11
C VAL A 731 7.98 -2.74 22.71
N GLU A 732 9.26 -2.51 22.97
CA GLU A 732 9.74 -1.25 23.54
C GLU A 732 9.60 -0.07 22.56
N LEU A 733 9.72 -0.29 21.25
CA LEU A 733 9.41 0.71 20.22
C LEU A 733 7.94 1.16 20.28
N ILE A 734 7.01 0.21 20.40
CA ILE A 734 5.57 0.51 20.50
C ILE A 734 5.27 1.28 21.79
N LYS A 735 5.82 0.83 22.93
CA LYS A 735 5.67 1.50 24.23
C LYS A 735 6.21 2.92 24.21
N CYS A 736 7.46 3.10 23.75
CA CYS A 736 8.10 4.41 23.64
C CYS A 736 7.32 5.37 22.75
N ARG A 737 6.78 4.87 21.64
CA ARG A 737 5.94 5.66 20.74
C ARG A 737 4.65 6.11 21.42
N ALA A 738 3.98 5.21 22.15
CA ALA A 738 2.78 5.55 22.89
C ALA A 738 3.07 6.64 23.94
N LEU A 739 4.17 6.50 24.70
CA LEU A 739 4.61 7.50 25.68
C LEU A 739 4.94 8.85 25.03
N PHE A 740 5.67 8.85 23.91
CA PHE A 740 5.99 10.07 23.18
C PHE A 740 4.74 10.75 22.61
N ASN A 741 3.72 9.99 22.19
CA ASN A 741 2.47 10.58 21.70
C ASN A 741 1.67 11.24 22.85
N VAL A 742 1.83 10.77 24.09
CA VAL A 742 1.24 11.38 25.28
C VAL A 742 1.97 12.67 25.66
N CYS A 743 3.29 12.71 25.56
CA CYS A 743 4.10 13.89 25.84
C CYS A 743 5.19 14.06 24.76
N PRO A 744 4.87 14.75 23.65
CA PRO A 744 5.76 14.92 22.49
C PRO A 744 6.82 16.01 22.75
N ASP A 745 7.65 15.79 23.76
CA ASP A 745 8.84 16.61 24.08
C ASP A 745 10.12 15.81 23.82
N TYR A 746 10.88 16.24 22.81
CA TYR A 746 12.15 15.62 22.46
C TYR A 746 13.21 15.76 23.54
N LYS A 747 13.22 16.88 24.27
CA LYS A 747 14.24 17.14 25.28
C LYS A 747 14.07 16.15 26.43
N THR A 748 12.89 16.09 27.05
CA THR A 748 12.62 15.14 28.14
C THR A 748 12.79 13.69 27.68
N PHE A 749 12.32 13.35 26.49
CA PHE A 749 12.39 11.98 25.96
C PHE A 749 13.83 11.50 25.72
N VAL A 750 14.64 12.29 25.02
CA VAL A 750 16.05 11.93 24.70
C VAL A 750 16.91 11.92 25.96
N LEU A 751 16.73 12.90 26.86
CA LEU A 751 17.48 12.93 28.13
C LEU A 751 17.14 11.72 29.02
N ALA A 752 15.88 11.30 29.05
CA ALA A 752 15.47 10.09 29.76
C ALA A 752 16.12 8.82 29.16
N LEU A 753 16.12 8.67 27.83
CA LEU A 753 16.80 7.58 27.14
C LEU A 753 18.31 7.54 27.44
N ALA A 754 18.97 8.70 27.37
CA ALA A 754 20.39 8.84 27.66
C ALA A 754 20.71 8.43 29.11
N LYS A 755 19.90 8.86 30.09
CA LYS A 755 20.11 8.57 31.51
C LYS A 755 19.88 7.10 31.86
N GLY A 756 18.73 6.54 31.51
CA GLY A 756 18.33 5.21 32.00
C GLY A 756 17.52 4.36 31.02
N GLY A 757 17.60 4.66 29.71
CA GLY A 757 16.91 3.87 28.70
C GLY A 757 15.38 3.98 28.79
N VAL A 758 14.68 2.96 28.32
CA VAL A 758 13.21 2.98 28.21
C VAL A 758 12.53 2.98 29.59
N ALA A 759 13.11 2.31 30.59
CA ALA A 759 12.61 2.32 31.96
C ALA A 759 12.56 3.76 32.54
N GLN A 760 13.53 4.60 32.19
CA GLN A 760 13.53 6.00 32.61
C GLN A 760 12.54 6.84 31.81
N VAL A 761 12.35 6.54 30.51
CA VAL A 761 11.31 7.18 29.68
C VAL A 761 9.93 6.96 30.30
N GLN A 762 9.60 5.73 30.71
CA GLN A 762 8.31 5.43 31.35
C GLN A 762 8.10 6.19 32.67
N LYS A 763 9.17 6.51 33.40
CA LYS A 763 9.10 7.29 34.65
C LYS A 763 8.93 8.79 34.39
N CYS A 764 9.69 9.34 33.43
CA CYS A 764 9.81 10.78 33.20
C CYS A 764 8.80 11.34 32.19
N VAL A 765 8.39 10.55 31.20
CA VAL A 765 7.49 11.00 30.12
C VAL A 765 6.07 10.70 30.53
N ARG A 766 5.41 11.71 31.11
CA ARG A 766 4.02 11.65 31.59
C ARG A 766 3.21 12.78 30.97
N MET A 767 1.89 12.59 30.93
CA MET A 767 0.94 13.63 30.52
C MET A 767 1.02 14.79 31.51
N THR A 768 1.27 16.00 31.01
CA THR A 768 1.24 17.23 31.81
C THR A 768 0.41 18.28 31.08
N PRO A 769 -0.34 19.13 31.79
CA PRO A 769 -1.06 20.24 31.18
C PRO A 769 -0.17 21.22 30.40
N THR A 770 1.14 21.26 30.65
CA THR A 770 2.07 22.16 29.94
C THR A 770 2.45 21.69 28.53
N THR A 771 2.15 20.44 28.18
CA THR A 771 2.61 19.83 26.93
C THR A 771 1.41 19.19 26.21
N PRO A 772 1.18 19.51 24.92
CA PRO A 772 0.03 18.98 24.19
C PRO A 772 0.16 17.48 23.95
N VAL A 773 -0.96 16.76 24.10
CA VAL A 773 -1.10 15.36 23.72
C VAL A 773 -1.41 15.26 22.24
N ARG A 774 -0.80 14.29 21.54
CA ARG A 774 -1.13 14.05 20.13
C ARG A 774 -2.62 13.69 20.00
N PRO A 775 -3.39 14.37 19.13
CA PRO A 775 -4.82 14.14 19.04
C PRO A 775 -5.15 12.71 18.54
N MET A 776 -6.23 12.13 19.04
CA MET A 776 -6.81 10.90 18.49
C MET A 776 -7.37 11.16 17.08
N LEU A 777 -7.18 10.21 16.16
CA LEU A 777 -7.54 10.35 14.75
C LEU A 777 -8.68 9.38 14.37
N ALA A 778 -9.58 9.84 13.50
CA ALA A 778 -10.67 9.00 12.98
C ALA A 778 -10.31 8.30 11.66
N GLU A 779 -10.75 7.05 11.51
CA GLU A 779 -10.75 6.29 10.26
C GLU A 779 -11.84 6.80 9.31
N VAL A 780 -11.72 6.52 8.01
CA VAL A 780 -12.69 6.96 7.00
C VAL A 780 -13.75 5.86 6.88
N GLY A 781 -15.02 6.17 7.09
CA GLY A 781 -16.12 5.28 6.72
C GLY A 781 -16.52 5.53 5.28
N HIS A 782 -16.46 4.51 4.44
CA HIS A 782 -16.81 4.63 3.03
C HIS A 782 -18.31 4.47 2.76
N ASN A 783 -19.05 3.86 3.68
CA ASN A 783 -20.50 3.74 3.60
C ASN A 783 -21.07 3.56 5.01
N THR A 784 -22.39 3.68 5.11
CA THR A 784 -23.12 3.52 6.38
C THR A 784 -22.96 2.11 6.96
N VAL A 785 -22.93 1.07 6.12
CA VAL A 785 -22.78 -0.33 6.58
C VAL A 785 -21.45 -0.55 7.30
N GLU A 786 -20.33 -0.09 6.72
CA GLU A 786 -19.00 -0.15 7.31
C GLU A 786 -18.95 0.65 8.62
N PHE A 787 -19.59 1.83 8.63
CA PHE A 787 -19.73 2.65 9.81
C PHE A 787 -20.44 1.91 10.95
N PHE A 788 -21.52 1.18 10.69
CA PHE A 788 -22.21 0.39 11.73
C PHE A 788 -21.46 -0.87 12.14
N GLN A 789 -20.87 -1.58 11.19
CA GLN A 789 -20.08 -2.79 11.47
C GLN A 789 -18.91 -2.50 12.41
N ALA A 790 -18.30 -1.32 12.31
CA ALA A 790 -17.22 -0.91 13.21
C ALA A 790 -17.66 -0.80 14.68
N PHE A 791 -18.93 -0.51 14.95
CA PHE A 791 -19.49 -0.32 16.29
C PHE A 791 -20.34 -1.50 16.79
N GLY A 792 -20.57 -2.52 15.97
CA GLY A 792 -21.44 -3.66 16.30
C GLY A 792 -21.03 -4.49 17.53
N GLY A 793 -19.81 -4.30 18.06
CA GLY A 793 -19.30 -4.97 19.26
C GLY A 793 -19.02 -4.05 20.47
N SER A 794 -19.25 -2.73 20.38
CA SER A 794 -18.78 -1.76 21.38
C SER A 794 -19.76 -1.46 22.52
N GLY A 795 -20.87 -2.21 22.64
CA GLY A 795 -21.91 -1.93 23.66
C GLY A 795 -22.68 -0.63 23.44
N GLY A 796 -22.47 0.03 22.29
CA GLY A 796 -23.06 1.32 21.91
C GLY A 796 -22.05 2.25 21.23
N PHE A 797 -22.57 3.26 20.54
CA PHE A 797 -21.79 4.31 19.89
C PHE A 797 -22.54 5.63 19.91
N THR A 798 -21.81 6.73 19.70
CA THR A 798 -22.37 8.06 19.50
C THR A 798 -22.02 8.57 18.11
N CYS A 799 -22.94 9.27 17.47
CA CYS A 799 -22.70 10.04 16.27
C CYS A 799 -22.63 11.51 16.66
N GLU A 800 -21.51 12.18 16.43
CA GLU A 800 -21.32 13.60 16.70
C GLU A 800 -21.23 14.40 15.41
N PHE A 801 -21.66 15.66 15.44
CA PHE A 801 -21.45 16.58 14.32
C PHE A 801 -19.97 16.79 14.05
N LYS A 802 -19.60 16.68 12.77
CA LYS A 802 -18.26 17.00 12.30
C LYS A 802 -18.19 18.47 11.87
N TYR A 803 -17.95 19.35 12.83
CA TYR A 803 -17.78 20.78 12.60
C TYR A 803 -16.62 21.10 11.62
N ASP A 804 -16.78 22.16 10.82
CA ASP A 804 -15.77 22.71 9.90
C ASP A 804 -15.02 23.87 10.57
N GLY A 805 -14.15 23.53 11.52
CA GLY A 805 -13.45 24.52 12.34
C GLY A 805 -11.94 24.29 12.43
N GLN A 806 -11.36 24.81 13.50
CA GLN A 806 -9.99 24.53 13.89
C GLN A 806 -9.99 23.69 15.17
N ARG A 807 -9.58 22.42 15.06
CA ARG A 807 -9.33 21.57 16.24
C ARG A 807 -8.28 22.19 17.15
N VAL A 808 -8.65 22.33 18.42
CA VAL A 808 -7.82 22.85 19.49
C VAL A 808 -7.83 21.91 20.69
N GLN A 809 -6.68 21.84 21.36
CA GLN A 809 -6.55 21.23 22.68
C GLN A 809 -6.32 22.35 23.68
N ILE A 810 -7.21 22.48 24.67
CA ILE A 810 -7.21 23.59 25.62
C ILE A 810 -6.77 23.06 26.98
N HIS A 811 -5.71 23.66 27.51
CA HIS A 811 -5.01 23.21 28.70
C HIS A 811 -5.17 24.25 29.80
N LEU A 812 -5.55 23.82 31.00
CA LEU A 812 -5.42 24.60 32.22
C LEU A 812 -4.34 23.96 33.08
N HIS A 813 -3.31 24.73 33.39
CA HIS A 813 -2.19 24.35 34.23
C HIS A 813 -2.55 24.50 35.70
N SER A 814 -1.80 23.81 36.57
CA SER A 814 -1.96 23.89 38.02
C SER A 814 -1.61 25.26 38.62
N ASP A 815 -0.84 26.08 37.91
CA ASP A 815 -0.52 27.47 38.26
C ASP A 815 -1.61 28.48 37.83
N GLY A 816 -2.66 28.02 37.15
CA GLY A 816 -3.76 28.85 36.64
C GLY A 816 -3.54 29.41 35.23
N ASN A 817 -2.38 29.16 34.61
CA ASN A 817 -2.15 29.52 33.21
C ASN A 817 -2.97 28.62 32.28
N MET A 818 -3.38 29.17 31.13
CA MET A 818 -4.10 28.41 30.12
C MET A 818 -3.47 28.56 28.75
N ASP A 819 -3.35 27.44 28.07
CA ASP A 819 -2.78 27.36 26.74
C ASP A 819 -3.72 26.65 25.76
N ILE A 820 -3.65 27.06 24.50
CA ILE A 820 -4.40 26.44 23.41
C ILE A 820 -3.39 25.89 22.42
N PHE A 821 -3.51 24.60 22.09
CA PHE A 821 -2.66 23.96 21.09
C PHE A 821 -3.48 23.54 19.87
N SER A 822 -2.91 23.68 18.68
CA SER A 822 -3.50 23.19 17.44
C SER A 822 -3.42 21.67 17.33
N ARG A 823 -4.12 21.10 16.34
CA ARG A 823 -3.96 19.69 15.92
C ARG A 823 -2.50 19.23 15.74
N ASN A 824 -1.60 20.12 15.32
CA ASN A 824 -0.19 19.81 15.09
C ASN A 824 0.69 20.15 16.31
N CYS A 825 0.09 20.32 17.49
CA CYS A 825 0.75 20.67 18.74
C CYS A 825 1.48 22.02 18.71
N GLN A 826 1.00 22.98 17.90
CA GLN A 826 1.51 24.36 17.88
C GLN A 826 0.69 25.21 18.84
N SER A 827 1.31 26.11 19.59
CA SER A 827 0.55 27.02 20.46
C SER A 827 -0.25 28.03 19.62
N ASN A 828 -1.50 28.26 20.02
CA ASN A 828 -2.49 29.14 19.43
C ASN A 828 -3.12 30.05 20.49
N SER A 829 -2.53 30.12 21.69
CA SER A 829 -3.07 30.91 22.82
C SER A 829 -3.31 32.37 22.41
N ASP A 830 -2.36 33.00 21.69
CA ASP A 830 -2.45 34.38 21.19
C ASP A 830 -3.55 34.62 20.13
N LYS A 831 -4.04 33.55 19.49
CA LYS A 831 -5.07 33.63 18.45
C LYS A 831 -6.47 33.65 19.05
N PHE A 832 -6.66 33.03 20.22
CA PHE A 832 -7.96 32.82 20.85
C PHE A 832 -8.01 33.28 22.33
N PRO A 833 -7.73 34.56 22.62
CA PRO A 833 -7.78 35.07 24.00
C PRO A 833 -9.21 35.08 24.58
N ASP A 834 -10.22 35.29 23.74
CA ASP A 834 -11.66 35.21 24.05
C ASP A 834 -12.12 33.81 24.48
N VAL A 835 -11.60 32.76 23.83
CA VAL A 835 -11.84 31.36 24.20
C VAL A 835 -11.28 31.08 25.60
N LEU A 836 -10.07 31.57 25.88
CA LEU A 836 -9.44 31.43 27.19
C LEU A 836 -10.26 32.15 28.27
N GLU A 837 -10.74 33.37 28.02
CA GLU A 837 -11.60 34.10 28.96
C GLU A 837 -12.93 33.38 29.21
N THR A 838 -13.57 32.90 28.14
CA THR A 838 -14.85 32.18 28.22
C THR A 838 -14.70 30.93 29.08
N LEU A 839 -13.68 30.10 28.82
CA LEU A 839 -13.47 28.87 29.57
C LEU A 839 -13.07 29.10 31.03
N ARG A 840 -12.39 30.22 31.36
CA ARG A 840 -12.15 30.60 32.76
C ARG A 840 -13.45 30.84 33.54
N LYS A 841 -14.49 31.37 32.88
CA LYS A 841 -15.81 31.59 33.47
C LYS A 841 -16.66 30.32 33.51
N CYS A 842 -16.50 29.43 32.52
CA CYS A 842 -17.29 28.21 32.38
C CYS A 842 -16.82 27.04 33.26
N LYS A 843 -15.58 27.05 33.75
CA LYS A 843 -15.05 25.95 34.59
C LYS A 843 -15.64 25.99 36.01
N GLY A 844 -15.94 24.83 36.57
CA GLY A 844 -16.33 24.69 37.98
C GLY A 844 -15.21 25.13 38.94
N GLY A 845 -15.60 25.59 40.14
CA GLY A 845 -14.64 26.02 41.18
C GLY A 845 -13.70 24.91 41.67
N ASN A 846 -14.09 23.64 41.48
CA ASN A 846 -13.29 22.45 41.84
C ASN A 846 -12.26 22.04 40.77
N VAL A 847 -12.22 22.71 39.61
CA VAL A 847 -11.29 22.40 38.51
C VAL A 847 -10.00 23.20 38.66
N LYS A 848 -8.91 22.48 38.96
CA LYS A 848 -7.55 23.02 39.13
C LYS A 848 -6.71 22.88 37.87
N SER A 849 -6.81 21.76 37.16
CA SER A 849 -6.10 21.51 35.91
C SER A 849 -6.94 20.64 34.98
N PHE A 850 -6.86 20.86 33.67
CA PHE A 850 -7.58 20.03 32.69
C PHE A 850 -6.92 20.06 31.31
N ILE A 851 -7.26 19.08 30.48
CA ILE A 851 -6.98 19.09 29.04
C ILE A 851 -8.26 18.71 28.30
N LEU A 852 -8.77 19.64 27.50
CA LEU A 852 -10.01 19.54 26.74
C LEU A 852 -9.70 19.45 25.24
N ASP A 853 -10.38 18.57 24.50
CA ASP A 853 -10.29 18.47 23.05
C ASP A 853 -11.58 19.02 22.43
N ALA A 854 -11.45 20.02 21.57
CA ALA A 854 -12.56 20.80 21.07
C ALA A 854 -12.34 21.30 19.64
N GLU A 855 -13.42 21.70 18.98
CA GLU A 855 -13.37 22.41 17.70
C GLU A 855 -13.77 23.87 17.92
N VAL A 856 -12.95 24.81 17.48
CA VAL A 856 -13.32 26.24 17.44
C VAL A 856 -13.91 26.55 16.08
N VAL A 857 -15.10 27.11 16.04
CA VAL A 857 -15.87 27.40 14.83
C VAL A 857 -16.27 28.87 14.82
N ALA A 858 -16.21 29.52 13.65
CA ALA A 858 -16.69 30.88 13.49
C ALA A 858 -18.24 30.89 13.52
N VAL A 859 -18.84 31.89 14.15
CA VAL A 859 -20.30 32.03 14.26
C VAL A 859 -20.74 33.42 13.79
N ASP A 860 -21.98 33.52 13.32
CA ASP A 860 -22.55 34.81 12.91
C ASP A 860 -22.81 35.70 14.14
N PRO A 861 -22.26 36.93 14.20
CA PRO A 861 -22.46 37.83 15.34
C PRO A 861 -23.93 38.20 15.59
N SER A 862 -24.75 38.24 14.53
CA SER A 862 -26.18 38.58 14.59
C SER A 862 -27.06 37.38 14.92
N LYS A 863 -26.61 36.17 14.55
CA LYS A 863 -27.29 34.89 14.78
C LYS A 863 -26.29 33.84 15.23
N PRO A 864 -25.91 33.83 16.52
CA PRO A 864 -24.82 33.01 17.03
C PRO A 864 -25.01 31.48 16.86
N ASP A 865 -26.23 31.02 16.56
CA ASP A 865 -26.54 29.62 16.26
C ASP A 865 -26.17 29.20 14.83
N ILE A 866 -25.89 30.16 13.94
CA ILE A 866 -25.45 29.90 12.58
C ILE A 866 -23.92 29.84 12.56
N ILE A 867 -23.39 28.67 12.21
CA ILE A 867 -21.95 28.51 12.01
C ILE A 867 -21.52 29.04 10.64
N LEU A 868 -20.35 29.66 10.61
CA LEU A 868 -19.73 30.21 9.41
C LEU A 868 -18.64 29.26 8.88
N PRO A 869 -18.34 29.29 7.57
CA PRO A 869 -17.31 28.45 6.98
C PRO A 869 -15.92 28.66 7.59
N PHE A 870 -15.06 27.64 7.55
CA PHE A 870 -13.67 27.73 8.03
C PHE A 870 -12.87 28.90 7.45
N GLN A 871 -13.18 29.35 6.23
CA GLN A 871 -12.50 30.49 5.60
C GLN A 871 -12.67 31.78 6.40
N THR A 872 -13.83 32.00 7.02
CA THR A 872 -14.06 33.13 7.93
C THR A 872 -13.22 32.99 9.19
N LEU A 873 -13.09 31.79 9.76
CA LEU A 873 -12.19 31.56 10.89
C LEU A 873 -10.70 31.79 10.51
N ALA A 874 -10.34 31.56 9.25
CA ALA A 874 -8.98 31.72 8.75
C ALA A 874 -8.56 33.17 8.54
N THR A 875 -9.50 34.13 8.44
CA THR A 875 -9.19 35.57 8.35
C THR A 875 -8.76 36.16 9.69
N ARG A 876 -9.12 35.51 10.80
CA ARG A 876 -8.77 35.93 12.15
C ARG A 876 -7.26 36.02 12.35
N SER A 877 -6.81 37.14 12.93
CA SER A 877 -5.41 37.44 13.16
C SER A 877 -4.67 36.33 13.93
N ARG A 878 -3.44 36.00 13.49
CA ARG A 878 -2.64 34.92 14.11
C ARG A 878 -2.01 35.30 15.45
N LYS A 879 -1.87 36.59 15.74
CA LYS A 879 -1.30 37.14 16.97
C LYS A 879 -2.15 38.30 17.45
N ASN A 880 -2.41 38.37 18.75
CA ASN A 880 -3.16 39.45 19.40
C ASN A 880 -4.51 39.72 18.72
N ALA A 881 -5.24 38.66 18.35
CA ALA A 881 -6.56 38.82 17.75
C ALA A 881 -7.48 39.56 18.73
N SER A 882 -8.05 40.68 18.30
CA SER A 882 -9.09 41.35 19.08
C SER A 882 -10.36 40.51 19.06
N ALA A 883 -11.12 40.51 20.16
CA ALA A 883 -12.40 39.79 20.26
C ALA A 883 -13.44 40.25 19.22
N ASN A 884 -13.21 41.38 18.55
CA ASN A 884 -14.16 42.00 17.62
C ASN A 884 -13.96 41.61 16.13
N GLU A 885 -12.96 40.79 15.78
CA GLU A 885 -12.72 40.44 14.36
C GLU A 885 -13.69 39.37 13.84
N VAL A 886 -13.81 38.25 14.55
CA VAL A 886 -14.64 37.09 14.17
C VAL A 886 -15.09 36.41 15.46
N ASP A 887 -16.40 36.41 15.71
CA ASP A 887 -17.00 35.67 16.82
C ASP A 887 -16.82 34.17 16.63
N VAL A 888 -16.49 33.48 17.73
CA VAL A 888 -16.23 32.04 17.73
C VAL A 888 -17.00 31.34 18.84
N CYS A 889 -17.38 30.10 18.57
CA CYS A 889 -17.92 29.16 19.53
C CYS A 889 -16.98 27.95 19.66
N VAL A 890 -16.83 27.46 20.88
CA VAL A 890 -16.03 26.26 21.20
C VAL A 890 -16.98 25.09 21.35
N PHE A 891 -16.82 24.07 20.50
CA PHE A 891 -17.56 22.82 20.57
C PHE A 891 -16.67 21.72 21.14
N ALA A 892 -16.82 21.44 22.43
CA ALA A 892 -16.05 20.42 23.13
C ALA A 892 -16.59 19.02 22.85
N PHE A 893 -15.69 18.06 22.61
CA PHE A 893 -16.07 16.68 22.30
C PHE A 893 -15.31 15.63 23.11
N ASP A 894 -14.29 16.01 23.87
CA ASP A 894 -13.59 15.09 24.78
C ASP A 894 -12.88 15.82 25.92
N LEU A 895 -12.72 15.13 27.05
CA LEU A 895 -11.94 15.57 28.22
C LEU A 895 -10.91 14.49 28.55
N ILE A 896 -9.62 14.81 28.39
CA ILE A 896 -8.55 13.81 28.45
C ILE A 896 -7.65 13.91 29.69
N TYR A 897 -7.75 15.00 30.46
CA TYR A 897 -7.08 15.18 31.74
C TYR A 897 -7.95 16.04 32.66
N LEU A 898 -7.96 15.72 33.95
CA LEU A 898 -8.66 16.49 34.97
C LEU A 898 -7.98 16.34 36.33
N ASN A 899 -7.69 17.47 37.00
CA ASN A 899 -7.19 17.54 38.38
C ASN A 899 -6.03 16.58 38.66
N GLU A 900 -4.97 16.71 37.87
CA GLU A 900 -3.76 15.86 37.94
C GLU A 900 -3.95 14.38 37.58
N GLN A 901 -5.10 14.00 37.01
CA GLN A 901 -5.38 12.64 36.58
C GLN A 901 -5.55 12.54 35.06
N SER A 902 -4.85 11.58 34.45
CA SER A 902 -5.05 11.22 33.05
C SER A 902 -6.33 10.42 32.87
N LEU A 903 -7.18 10.85 31.92
CA LEU A 903 -8.43 10.17 31.58
C LEU A 903 -8.30 9.32 30.32
N LEU A 904 -7.11 9.25 29.70
CA LEU A 904 -6.87 8.46 28.49
C LEU A 904 -7.36 6.99 28.55
N PRO A 905 -7.14 6.22 29.64
CA PRO A 905 -7.60 4.83 29.72
C PRO A 905 -9.09 4.70 30.08
N ARG A 906 -9.79 5.81 30.40
CA ARG A 906 -11.20 5.75 30.77
C ARG A 906 -12.10 5.72 29.53
N PRO A 907 -13.29 5.08 29.58
CA PRO A 907 -14.26 5.07 28.47
C PRO A 907 -14.76 6.46 28.08
N LEU A 908 -15.10 6.67 26.81
CA LEU A 908 -15.63 7.94 26.29
C LEU A 908 -16.90 8.39 27.04
N SER A 909 -17.78 7.46 27.41
CA SER A 909 -18.97 7.77 28.20
C SER A 909 -18.62 8.48 29.51
N GLU A 910 -17.64 7.97 30.25
CA GLU A 910 -17.19 8.56 31.52
C GLU A 910 -16.50 9.92 31.30
N ARG A 911 -15.67 10.04 30.26
CA ARG A 911 -15.01 11.32 29.91
C ARG A 911 -16.03 12.41 29.56
N ARG A 912 -17.10 12.07 28.83
CA ARG A 912 -18.22 12.99 28.52
C ARG A 912 -19.00 13.37 29.77
N SER A 913 -19.28 12.43 30.66
CA SER A 913 -19.97 12.73 31.94
C SER A 913 -19.15 13.69 32.81
N LEU A 914 -17.85 13.46 32.95
CA LEU A 914 -16.96 14.36 33.71
C LEU A 914 -16.88 15.77 33.10
N LEU A 915 -16.92 15.89 31.78
CA LEU A 915 -16.99 17.19 31.10
C LEU A 915 -18.27 17.94 31.48
N LEU A 916 -19.42 17.28 31.44
CA LEU A 916 -20.71 17.91 31.76
C LEU A 916 -20.86 18.23 33.25
N GLU A 917 -20.24 17.43 34.13
CA GLU A 917 -20.25 17.66 35.58
C GLU A 917 -19.40 18.88 35.98
N HIS A 918 -18.24 19.05 35.36
CA HIS A 918 -17.24 20.04 35.79
C HIS A 918 -17.26 21.36 35.01
N PHE A 919 -18.05 21.47 33.94
CA PHE A 919 -18.12 22.67 33.12
C PHE A 919 -19.56 23.12 32.89
N THR A 920 -19.80 24.43 33.00
CA THR A 920 -21.07 25.06 32.67
C THR A 920 -21.07 25.44 31.19
N LEU A 921 -21.97 24.83 30.42
CA LEU A 921 -22.14 25.15 29.00
C LEU A 921 -22.83 26.51 28.84
N VAL A 922 -22.31 27.32 27.92
CA VAL A 922 -22.85 28.63 27.55
C VAL A 922 -23.21 28.59 26.07
N PRO A 923 -24.51 28.60 25.71
CA PRO A 923 -24.94 28.55 24.32
C PRO A 923 -24.20 29.58 23.45
N SER A 924 -23.82 29.13 22.24
CA SER A 924 -23.13 29.93 21.22
C SER A 924 -21.74 30.47 21.62
N ARG A 925 -21.20 30.10 22.78
CA ARG A 925 -19.82 30.43 23.21
C ARG A 925 -19.02 29.18 23.59
N PHE A 926 -19.59 28.31 24.43
CA PHE A 926 -19.00 27.06 24.87
C PHE A 926 -20.08 25.98 24.99
N SER A 927 -20.12 25.06 24.03
CA SER A 927 -21.12 24.00 23.93
C SER A 927 -20.46 22.63 23.80
N MET A 928 -21.19 21.58 24.16
CA MET A 928 -20.82 20.23 23.76
C MET A 928 -21.17 20.03 22.28
N VAL A 929 -20.44 19.17 21.57
CA VAL A 929 -20.80 18.79 20.21
C VAL A 929 -22.20 18.19 20.17
N GLU A 930 -22.97 18.54 19.13
CA GLU A 930 -24.27 17.92 18.94
C GLU A 930 -24.07 16.41 18.65
N SER A 931 -24.74 15.56 19.44
CA SER A 931 -24.52 14.12 19.44
C SER A 931 -25.82 13.31 19.49
N LEU A 932 -25.85 12.17 18.81
CA LEU A 932 -26.91 11.17 18.86
C LEU A 932 -26.35 9.84 19.36
N ASP A 933 -26.79 9.41 20.54
CA ASP A 933 -26.28 8.22 21.21
C ASP A 933 -27.16 6.99 20.91
N PHE A 934 -26.50 5.87 20.57
CA PHE A 934 -27.11 4.57 20.35
C PHE A 934 -26.57 3.59 21.39
N VAL A 935 -27.41 3.26 22.38
CA VAL A 935 -27.05 2.32 23.45
C VAL A 935 -27.61 0.95 23.10
N SER A 936 -26.75 -0.07 23.03
CA SER A 936 -27.20 -1.44 22.84
C SER A 936 -27.46 -2.08 24.20
N HIS A 937 -28.73 -2.21 24.58
CA HIS A 937 -29.14 -2.89 25.82
C HIS A 937 -29.14 -4.43 25.70
N HIS A 938 -28.85 -4.99 24.52
CA HIS A 938 -29.00 -6.42 24.26
C HIS A 938 -27.69 -7.02 23.71
N LYS A 939 -27.10 -7.95 24.46
CA LYS A 939 -25.99 -8.82 24.03
C LYS A 939 -26.47 -9.94 23.08
N GLY A 940 -27.36 -9.61 22.13
CA GLY A 940 -27.99 -10.57 21.20
C GLY A 940 -28.34 -9.90 19.87
N HIS A 941 -28.56 -10.71 18.83
CA HIS A 941 -28.86 -10.28 17.46
C HIS A 941 -29.78 -9.05 17.39
N VAL A 942 -29.26 -7.97 16.81
CA VAL A 942 -30.08 -6.83 16.38
C VAL A 942 -30.99 -7.33 15.27
N SER A 943 -32.31 -7.17 15.41
CA SER A 943 -33.24 -7.53 14.34
C SER A 943 -33.01 -6.65 13.10
N GLU A 944 -33.22 -7.21 11.91
CA GLU A 944 -33.06 -6.48 10.63
C GLU A 944 -33.92 -5.18 10.57
N VAL A 945 -35.00 -5.14 11.36
CA VAL A 945 -35.89 -3.97 11.52
C VAL A 945 -35.21 -2.86 12.34
N HIS A 946 -34.50 -3.20 13.42
CA HIS A 946 -33.81 -2.22 14.26
C HIS A 946 -32.61 -1.59 13.53
N GLU A 947 -31.88 -2.38 12.74
CA GLU A 947 -30.78 -1.86 11.91
C GLU A 947 -31.27 -0.84 10.87
N LYS A 948 -32.39 -1.13 10.17
CA LYS A 948 -32.99 -0.18 9.23
C LYS A 948 -33.44 1.13 9.90
N GLN A 949 -33.97 1.05 11.12
CA GLN A 949 -34.40 2.23 11.87
C GLN A 949 -33.20 3.09 12.34
N VAL A 950 -32.15 2.46 12.86
CA VAL A 950 -30.92 3.14 13.26
C VAL A 950 -30.23 3.78 12.05
N ASN A 951 -30.19 3.08 10.91
CA ASN A 951 -29.66 3.62 9.66
C ASN A 951 -30.39 4.89 9.24
N LYS A 952 -31.73 4.89 9.32
CA LYS A 952 -32.54 6.07 9.02
C LYS A 952 -32.25 7.22 10.00
N GLN A 953 -32.14 6.95 11.30
CA GLN A 953 -31.83 7.98 12.29
C GLN A 953 -30.45 8.62 12.08
N VAL A 954 -29.42 7.82 11.79
CA VAL A 954 -28.09 8.35 11.46
C VAL A 954 -28.11 9.16 10.17
N PHE A 955 -28.88 8.72 9.19
CA PHE A 955 -29.05 9.43 7.93
C PHE A 955 -29.75 10.78 8.11
N ASP A 956 -30.84 10.82 8.88
CA ASP A 956 -31.56 12.05 9.23
C ASP A 956 -30.67 13.00 10.05
N PHE A 957 -29.88 12.45 10.97
CA PHE A 957 -28.91 13.22 11.75
C PHE A 957 -27.76 13.76 10.88
N MET A 958 -27.32 13.01 9.88
CA MET A 958 -26.34 13.49 8.91
C MET A 958 -26.89 14.63 8.06
N GLN A 959 -28.14 14.54 7.61
CA GLN A 959 -28.80 15.64 6.90
C GLN A 959 -28.90 16.89 7.79
N LYS A 960 -29.24 16.72 9.07
CA LYS A 960 -29.26 17.81 10.04
C LYS A 960 -27.89 18.48 10.16
N ALA A 961 -26.82 17.70 10.28
CA ALA A 961 -25.44 18.22 10.33
C ALA A 961 -25.09 19.03 9.07
N LEU A 962 -25.40 18.51 7.89
CA LEU A 962 -25.11 19.18 6.61
C LEU A 962 -25.91 20.48 6.45
N ASN A 963 -27.19 20.48 6.83
CA ASN A 963 -28.04 21.68 6.78
C ASN A 963 -27.57 22.78 7.73
N GLN A 964 -26.90 22.42 8.83
CA GLN A 964 -26.25 23.37 9.71
C GLN A 964 -24.85 23.77 9.23
N GLY A 965 -24.38 23.32 8.08
CA GLY A 965 -23.06 23.69 7.54
C GLY A 965 -21.88 22.88 8.08
N CYS A 966 -22.11 21.75 8.78
CA CYS A 966 -21.05 20.83 9.19
C CYS A 966 -20.57 19.95 8.01
N GLU A 967 -19.39 19.35 8.13
CA GLU A 967 -18.82 18.48 7.08
C GLU A 967 -19.46 17.07 6.99
N GLY A 968 -20.17 16.64 8.03
CA GLY A 968 -20.70 15.28 8.18
C GLY A 968 -20.76 14.84 9.65
N LEU A 969 -20.48 13.56 9.91
CA LEU A 969 -20.55 12.96 11.24
C LEU A 969 -19.21 12.32 11.67
N ILE A 970 -18.97 12.26 12.97
CA ILE A 970 -17.95 11.43 13.61
C ILE A 970 -18.67 10.38 14.48
N GLY A 971 -18.56 9.10 14.13
CA GLY A 971 -18.97 7.99 14.98
C GLY A 971 -17.88 7.66 15.99
N LYS A 972 -18.25 7.48 17.26
CA LYS A 972 -17.34 7.06 18.33
C LYS A 972 -17.96 5.94 19.17
N ALA A 973 -17.19 4.88 19.42
CA ALA A 973 -17.59 3.84 20.36
C ALA A 973 -17.67 4.42 21.80
N LEU A 974 -18.78 4.21 22.51
CA LEU A 974 -18.97 4.77 23.86
C LEU A 974 -18.01 4.18 24.89
N ASN A 975 -17.60 2.93 24.70
CA ASN A 975 -16.63 2.25 25.56
C ASN A 975 -15.16 2.48 25.15
N SER A 976 -14.88 3.38 24.19
CA SER A 976 -13.53 3.60 23.67
C SER A 976 -12.63 4.39 24.63
N CYS A 977 -11.37 3.99 24.74
CA CYS A 977 -10.31 4.78 25.37
C CYS A 977 -9.83 5.88 24.40
N TYR A 978 -9.11 6.89 24.90
CA TYR A 978 -8.47 7.88 24.06
C TYR A 978 -7.07 7.40 23.67
N GLU A 979 -6.82 7.19 22.37
CA GLU A 979 -5.56 6.65 21.85
C GLU A 979 -4.79 7.70 21.01
N PRO A 980 -3.80 8.40 21.59
CA PRO A 980 -3.06 9.47 20.90
C PRO A 980 -2.40 9.03 19.58
N GLU A 981 -2.61 9.81 18.51
CA GLU A 981 -2.06 9.61 17.16
C GLU A 981 -2.47 8.29 16.46
N LYS A 982 -3.34 7.48 17.08
CA LYS A 982 -3.83 6.23 16.51
C LYS A 982 -5.08 6.51 15.66
N ARG A 983 -5.16 5.83 14.52
CA ARG A 983 -6.36 5.76 13.68
C ARG A 983 -6.95 4.39 13.88
N SER A 984 -8.02 4.29 14.67
CA SER A 984 -8.70 3.04 14.99
C SER A 984 -10.17 3.10 14.55
N THR A 985 -10.78 1.94 14.35
CA THR A 985 -12.21 1.81 14.06
C THR A 985 -13.11 2.28 15.21
N GLN A 986 -12.53 2.62 16.37
CA GLN A 986 -13.26 3.20 17.49
C GLN A 986 -13.79 4.59 17.15
N TRP A 987 -13.12 5.35 16.27
CA TRP A 987 -13.55 6.66 15.78
C TRP A 987 -13.59 6.63 14.25
N MET A 988 -14.76 6.87 13.66
CA MET A 988 -14.94 6.89 12.20
C MET A 988 -15.55 8.20 11.75
N LYS A 989 -15.06 8.78 10.66
CA LYS A 989 -15.68 9.95 10.04
C LYS A 989 -16.49 9.53 8.82
N LEU A 990 -17.74 9.97 8.80
CA LEU A 990 -18.67 9.79 7.70
C LEU A 990 -18.92 11.16 7.06
N LYS A 991 -18.54 11.29 5.80
CA LYS A 991 -18.70 12.55 5.05
C LYS A 991 -19.59 12.32 3.84
N GLN A 992 -20.18 13.41 3.35
CA GLN A 992 -21.09 13.37 2.22
C GLN A 992 -20.44 12.82 0.94
N ASP A 993 -19.16 13.12 0.70
CA ASP A 993 -18.41 12.68 -0.49
C ASP A 993 -18.23 11.16 -0.59
N TYR A 994 -18.50 10.40 0.48
CA TYR A 994 -18.31 8.94 0.49
C TYR A 994 -19.59 8.13 0.27
N ILE A 995 -20.76 8.68 0.61
CA ILE A 995 -22.04 7.95 0.54
C ILE A 995 -22.59 7.86 -0.89
N MET A 996 -22.24 8.82 -1.76
CA MET A 996 -22.78 8.98 -3.11
C MET A 996 -22.23 7.99 -4.15
N ASP A 997 -21.15 7.26 -3.85
CA ASP A 997 -20.48 6.37 -4.83
C ASP A 997 -21.24 5.04 -5.09
N GLN A 998 -22.38 4.80 -4.41
CA GLN A 998 -23.04 3.48 -4.40
C GLN A 998 -24.56 3.44 -4.61
N GLN A 999 -25.28 4.56 -4.71
CA GLN A 999 -26.73 4.53 -4.97
C GLN A 999 -27.15 5.60 -5.99
N ASN A 1000 -28.13 5.22 -6.83
CA ASN A 1000 -28.72 6.06 -7.87
C ASN A 1000 -28.97 7.49 -7.39
N THR A 1001 -28.52 8.42 -8.22
CA THR A 1001 -28.83 9.84 -8.26
C THR A 1001 -30.31 10.09 -7.97
N GLU A 1002 -30.63 10.81 -6.87
CA GLU A 1002 -31.71 11.82 -6.81
C GLU A 1002 -31.97 12.41 -5.41
N THR A 1003 -31.45 11.88 -4.30
CA THR A 1003 -31.94 12.25 -2.95
C THR A 1003 -31.01 13.08 -2.05
N PHE A 1004 -29.83 13.52 -2.50
CA PHE A 1004 -28.94 14.37 -1.67
C PHE A 1004 -28.64 15.72 -2.31
N THR A 1005 -29.17 16.79 -1.71
CA THR A 1005 -28.93 18.19 -2.07
C THR A 1005 -28.08 18.91 -1.01
N GLY A 1006 -26.86 18.41 -0.75
CA GLY A 1006 -25.92 19.04 0.20
C GLY A 1006 -24.60 19.49 -0.44
N GLY A 1007 -24.26 20.76 -0.29
CA GLY A 1007 -22.96 21.27 0.19
C GLY A 1007 -21.59 20.96 -0.47
N GLY A 1008 -21.45 20.24 -1.58
CA GLY A 1008 -20.14 19.94 -2.19
C GLY A 1008 -20.10 20.03 -3.73
N LEU A 1009 -18.90 20.24 -4.30
CA LEU A 1009 -18.71 20.16 -5.76
C LEU A 1009 -18.69 18.69 -6.17
N ASN A 1010 -19.86 18.12 -6.45
CA ASN A 1010 -20.01 16.72 -6.87
C ASN A 1010 -19.48 16.47 -8.30
N ASP A 1011 -19.30 17.55 -9.08
CA ASP A 1011 -18.90 17.50 -10.48
C ASP A 1011 -17.38 17.62 -10.66
N THR A 1012 -16.84 16.94 -11.66
CA THR A 1012 -15.48 17.16 -12.16
C THR A 1012 -15.45 18.30 -13.16
N LEU A 1013 -14.35 19.05 -13.20
CA LEU A 1013 -14.15 20.15 -14.14
C LEU A 1013 -13.18 19.74 -15.25
N ASP A 1014 -13.47 20.14 -16.47
CA ASP A 1014 -12.58 19.95 -17.62
C ASP A 1014 -11.78 21.24 -17.84
N LEU A 1015 -10.47 21.23 -17.58
CA LEU A 1015 -9.62 22.43 -17.54
C LEU A 1015 -8.42 22.32 -18.50
N VAL A 1016 -7.96 23.44 -19.03
CA VAL A 1016 -6.87 23.52 -20.02
C VAL A 1016 -5.55 23.85 -19.34
N PRO A 1017 -4.46 23.09 -19.53
CA PRO A 1017 -3.14 23.48 -19.07
C PRO A 1017 -2.56 24.60 -19.94
N ILE A 1018 -2.27 25.74 -19.32
CA ILE A 1018 -1.74 26.95 -20.00
C ILE A 1018 -0.29 27.29 -19.60
N GLY A 1019 0.26 26.61 -18.59
CA GLY A 1019 1.66 26.77 -18.19
C GLY A 1019 2.05 25.90 -17.00
N ALA A 1020 3.31 25.96 -16.59
CA ALA A 1020 3.80 25.26 -15.39
C ALA A 1020 5.08 25.89 -14.79
N TRP A 1021 5.42 25.45 -13.57
CA TRP A 1021 6.68 25.78 -12.90
C TRP A 1021 7.64 24.58 -12.89
N HIS A 1022 8.94 24.85 -12.73
CA HIS A 1022 9.92 23.79 -12.45
C HIS A 1022 9.57 23.09 -11.13
N GLY A 1023 9.54 21.75 -11.16
CA GLY A 1023 9.28 20.97 -9.96
C GLY A 1023 10.39 21.12 -8.92
N SER A 1024 10.05 20.82 -7.67
CA SER A 1024 11.00 20.81 -6.56
C SER A 1024 11.15 19.41 -5.97
N GLY A 1025 12.29 19.15 -5.34
CA GLY A 1025 12.60 17.88 -4.66
C GLY A 1025 12.50 16.69 -5.61
N ARG A 1026 11.65 15.69 -5.29
CA ARG A 1026 11.47 14.51 -6.17
C ARG A 1026 11.04 14.86 -7.59
N LYS A 1027 10.38 16.01 -7.76
CA LYS A 1027 9.81 16.47 -9.03
C LYS A 1027 10.75 17.41 -9.78
N SER A 1028 12.00 17.60 -9.35
CA SER A 1028 12.95 18.52 -10.00
C SER A 1028 13.11 18.30 -11.51
N LYS A 1029 12.98 17.05 -11.94
CA LYS A 1029 13.06 16.66 -13.36
C LYS A 1029 11.78 16.90 -14.17
N PHE A 1030 10.71 17.36 -13.54
CA PHE A 1030 9.37 17.48 -14.14
C PHE A 1030 8.79 18.87 -13.95
N TRP A 1031 7.86 19.26 -14.81
CA TRP A 1031 7.07 20.47 -14.53
C TRP A 1031 5.99 20.18 -13.49
N SER A 1032 5.97 20.95 -12.41
CA SER A 1032 4.96 20.89 -11.35
C SER A 1032 5.09 22.09 -10.41
N PRO A 1033 4.01 22.78 -10.03
CA PRO A 1033 2.62 22.58 -10.46
C PRO A 1033 2.35 22.98 -11.92
N PHE A 1034 1.25 22.47 -12.48
CA PHE A 1034 0.64 22.93 -13.73
C PHE A 1034 -0.41 24.01 -13.43
N LEU A 1035 -0.45 25.06 -14.24
CA LEU A 1035 -1.47 26.11 -14.23
C LEU A 1035 -2.61 25.71 -15.17
N LEU A 1036 -3.81 25.60 -14.63
CA LEU A 1036 -5.00 25.17 -15.36
C LEU A 1036 -6.01 26.31 -15.47
N ALA A 1037 -6.68 26.41 -16.61
CA ALA A 1037 -7.62 27.47 -16.97
C ALA A 1037 -8.97 26.92 -17.42
N CYS A 1038 -10.02 27.73 -17.24
CA CYS A 1038 -11.35 27.53 -17.82
C CYS A 1038 -11.51 28.38 -19.09
N TRP A 1039 -12.51 28.08 -19.91
CA TRP A 1039 -12.82 28.85 -21.12
C TRP A 1039 -13.83 29.96 -20.82
N ASN A 1040 -13.58 31.19 -21.25
CA ASN A 1040 -14.58 32.26 -21.24
C ASN A 1040 -15.06 32.49 -22.69
N PRO A 1041 -16.30 32.09 -23.03
CA PRO A 1041 -16.82 32.24 -24.38
C PRO A 1041 -17.14 33.68 -24.76
N GLU A 1042 -17.42 34.57 -23.80
CA GLU A 1042 -17.76 35.98 -24.09
C GLU A 1042 -16.53 36.81 -24.44
N ARG A 1043 -15.40 36.52 -23.77
CA ARG A 1043 -14.12 37.19 -23.98
C ARG A 1043 -13.17 36.41 -24.90
N GLU A 1044 -13.61 35.25 -25.38
CA GLU A 1044 -12.84 34.28 -26.17
C GLU A 1044 -11.44 34.01 -25.58
N CYS A 1045 -11.35 33.85 -24.26
CA CYS A 1045 -10.07 33.74 -23.55
C CYS A 1045 -10.04 32.60 -22.53
N PHE A 1046 -8.84 32.10 -22.21
CA PHE A 1046 -8.59 31.13 -21.16
C PHE A 1046 -8.26 31.85 -19.85
N GLN A 1047 -9.07 31.64 -18.82
CA GLN A 1047 -8.90 32.28 -17.51
C GLN A 1047 -8.32 31.29 -16.49
N ALA A 1048 -7.18 31.64 -15.89
CA ALA A 1048 -6.50 30.79 -14.93
C ALA A 1048 -7.35 30.54 -13.67
N LEU A 1049 -7.61 29.27 -13.37
CA LEU A 1049 -8.46 28.82 -12.26
C LEU A 1049 -7.67 28.24 -11.09
N CYS A 1050 -6.70 27.37 -11.34
CA CYS A 1050 -5.97 26.72 -10.23
C CYS A 1050 -4.58 26.19 -10.61
N LYS A 1051 -3.76 25.94 -9.57
CA LYS A 1051 -2.52 25.16 -9.68
C LYS A 1051 -2.78 23.71 -9.31
N CYS A 1052 -2.52 22.79 -10.23
CA CYS A 1052 -2.63 21.36 -9.96
C CYS A 1052 -1.24 20.72 -9.78
N MET A 1053 -1.05 20.02 -8.65
CA MET A 1053 0.20 19.33 -8.31
C MET A 1053 0.01 17.87 -7.90
N THR A 1054 -1.23 17.36 -7.90
CA THR A 1054 -1.58 16.02 -7.39
C THR A 1054 -2.47 15.27 -8.39
N GLY A 1055 -2.52 13.94 -8.27
CA GLY A 1055 -3.22 13.07 -9.23
C GLY A 1055 -2.32 12.52 -10.35
N PHE A 1056 -1.07 13.00 -10.44
CA PHE A 1056 -0.12 12.59 -11.48
C PHE A 1056 0.72 11.38 -11.09
N SER A 1057 0.88 10.42 -12.01
CA SER A 1057 1.89 9.37 -11.91
C SER A 1057 3.24 9.84 -12.46
N ASP A 1058 4.35 9.21 -12.04
CA ASP A 1058 5.68 9.55 -12.59
C ASP A 1058 5.76 9.29 -14.12
N LYS A 1059 4.99 8.33 -14.63
CA LYS A 1059 4.83 8.10 -16.08
C LYS A 1059 4.14 9.28 -16.76
N PHE A 1060 3.08 9.81 -16.14
CA PHE A 1060 2.36 10.97 -16.65
C PHE A 1060 3.29 12.20 -16.72
N TYR A 1061 4.06 12.47 -15.67
CA TYR A 1061 5.03 13.57 -15.68
C TYR A 1061 6.04 13.47 -16.84
N LYS A 1062 6.58 12.27 -17.10
CA LYS A 1062 7.47 12.03 -18.24
C LYS A 1062 6.78 12.29 -19.58
N ALA A 1063 5.58 11.74 -19.76
CA ALA A 1063 4.80 11.92 -20.98
C ALA A 1063 4.46 13.40 -21.25
N GLN A 1064 4.11 14.16 -20.20
CA GLN A 1064 3.84 15.59 -20.35
C GLN A 1064 5.11 16.38 -20.69
N ASN A 1065 6.23 16.08 -20.01
CA ASN A 1065 7.54 16.63 -20.35
C ASN A 1065 7.87 16.41 -21.84
N GLU A 1066 7.77 15.18 -22.33
CA GLU A 1066 8.00 14.84 -23.73
C GLU A 1066 7.02 15.56 -24.66
N TYR A 1067 5.73 15.60 -24.30
CA TYR A 1067 4.67 16.21 -25.10
C TYR A 1067 4.89 17.71 -25.30
N TYR A 1068 5.04 18.52 -24.25
CA TYR A 1068 5.22 19.98 -24.45
C TYR A 1068 6.64 20.35 -24.89
N SER A 1069 7.65 19.51 -24.65
CA SER A 1069 8.99 19.73 -25.23
C SER A 1069 9.02 19.47 -26.74
N SER A 1070 8.04 18.73 -27.29
CA SER A 1070 7.89 18.50 -28.72
C SER A 1070 7.13 19.64 -29.43
N SER A 1071 7.30 19.73 -30.75
CA SER A 1071 6.46 20.59 -31.59
C SER A 1071 5.06 19.98 -31.82
N ASP A 1072 4.10 20.81 -32.20
CA ASP A 1072 2.80 20.35 -32.68
C ASP A 1072 2.89 19.70 -34.08
N LYS A 1073 1.76 19.18 -34.56
CA LYS A 1073 1.65 18.51 -35.87
C LYS A 1073 2.01 19.41 -37.07
N HIS A 1074 2.10 20.73 -36.86
CA HIS A 1074 2.49 21.71 -37.89
C HIS A 1074 3.90 22.27 -37.65
N GLY A 1075 4.68 21.67 -36.73
CA GLY A 1075 6.05 22.08 -36.43
C GLY A 1075 6.18 23.24 -35.45
N ASN A 1076 5.09 23.81 -34.92
CA ASN A 1076 5.18 24.93 -33.98
C ASN A 1076 5.55 24.44 -32.58
N PRO A 1077 6.37 25.19 -31.82
CA PRO A 1077 6.70 24.82 -30.45
C PRO A 1077 5.46 24.88 -29.55
N ARG A 1078 5.28 23.86 -28.70
CA ARG A 1078 4.20 23.84 -27.69
C ARG A 1078 4.56 24.62 -26.43
N ILE A 1079 5.85 24.88 -26.22
CA ILE A 1079 6.36 25.81 -25.20
C ILE A 1079 6.40 27.21 -25.81
N LEU A 1080 5.84 28.17 -25.07
CA LEU A 1080 5.77 29.57 -25.46
C LEU A 1080 6.76 30.40 -24.63
N THR A 1081 7.25 31.48 -25.23
CA THR A 1081 8.15 32.45 -24.57
C THR A 1081 7.40 33.42 -23.64
N GLY A 1082 6.07 33.46 -23.74
CA GLY A 1082 5.18 34.31 -22.94
C GLY A 1082 3.73 33.83 -23.02
N PRO A 1083 2.79 34.50 -22.32
CA PRO A 1083 1.36 34.20 -22.43
C PRO A 1083 0.87 34.46 -23.86
N GLN A 1084 -0.11 33.67 -24.31
CA GLN A 1084 -0.86 34.02 -25.52
C GLN A 1084 -1.80 35.20 -25.24
N PHE A 1085 -2.23 35.91 -26.29
CA PHE A 1085 -3.10 37.08 -26.15
C PHE A 1085 -4.46 36.74 -25.54
N ASP A 1086 -4.90 35.49 -25.72
CA ASP A 1086 -6.13 34.93 -25.19
C ASP A 1086 -5.96 34.34 -23.78
N TYR A 1087 -4.81 34.53 -23.10
CA TYR A 1087 -4.59 34.01 -21.76
C TYR A 1087 -4.71 35.10 -20.70
N GLU A 1088 -5.68 34.93 -19.81
CA GLU A 1088 -5.83 35.75 -18.62
C GLU A 1088 -5.30 34.99 -17.41
N SER A 1089 -4.23 35.51 -16.80
CA SER A 1089 -3.67 34.93 -15.59
C SER A 1089 -3.14 35.98 -14.63
N GLY A 1090 -3.54 35.89 -13.37
CA GLY A 1090 -2.90 36.63 -12.27
C GLY A 1090 -1.57 36.01 -11.82
N LEU A 1091 -1.09 34.96 -12.49
CA LEU A 1091 0.10 34.20 -12.12
C LEU A 1091 1.04 34.03 -13.31
N ILE A 1092 2.34 34.14 -13.06
CA ILE A 1092 3.37 33.96 -14.09
C ILE A 1092 4.05 32.60 -13.89
N PRO A 1093 3.75 31.59 -14.74
CA PRO A 1093 4.46 30.32 -14.76
C PRO A 1093 5.90 30.48 -15.25
N SER A 1094 6.76 29.50 -14.92
CA SER A 1094 8.14 29.46 -15.45
C SER A 1094 8.18 29.16 -16.94
N VAL A 1095 7.21 28.39 -17.42
CA VAL A 1095 7.06 27.98 -18.82
C VAL A 1095 5.59 28.11 -19.20
N TRP A 1096 5.31 28.76 -20.32
CA TRP A 1096 3.97 28.88 -20.89
C TRP A 1096 3.73 27.74 -21.89
N PHE A 1097 2.50 27.23 -21.93
CA PHE A 1097 2.12 26.13 -22.79
C PHE A 1097 1.02 26.55 -23.76
N ARG A 1098 1.09 26.06 -25.00
CA ARG A 1098 0.02 26.19 -25.96
C ARG A 1098 -1.19 25.33 -25.55
N SER A 1099 -2.37 25.95 -25.52
CA SER A 1099 -3.66 25.33 -25.25
C SER A 1099 -3.93 24.23 -26.28
N SER A 1100 -3.75 22.98 -25.85
CA SER A 1100 -3.79 21.82 -26.75
C SER A 1100 -4.32 20.54 -26.11
N GLN A 1101 -4.55 20.55 -24.80
CA GLN A 1101 -5.12 19.43 -24.06
C GLN A 1101 -6.17 19.95 -23.10
N VAL A 1102 -7.15 19.09 -22.80
CA VAL A 1102 -8.12 19.30 -21.73
C VAL A 1102 -7.94 18.20 -20.70
N TRP A 1103 -7.92 18.56 -19.42
CA TRP A 1103 -7.72 17.65 -18.30
C TRP A 1103 -8.97 17.63 -17.42
N GLU A 1104 -9.44 16.43 -17.09
CA GLU A 1104 -10.48 16.25 -16.09
C GLU A 1104 -9.85 16.38 -14.70
N VAL A 1105 -10.36 17.30 -13.90
CA VAL A 1105 -9.85 17.68 -12.58
C VAL A 1105 -10.98 17.65 -11.57
N ARG A 1106 -10.72 17.02 -10.43
CA ARG A 1106 -11.64 16.99 -9.30
C ARG A 1106 -11.13 17.93 -8.21
N GLY A 1107 -12.03 18.65 -7.55
CA GLY A 1107 -11.75 19.43 -6.34
C GLY A 1107 -12.84 19.23 -5.30
N SER A 1108 -12.66 19.81 -4.11
CA SER A 1108 -13.67 19.71 -3.04
C SER A 1108 -14.74 20.80 -3.13
N GLU A 1109 -14.33 22.03 -3.44
CA GLU A 1109 -15.20 23.20 -3.51
C GLU A 1109 -14.56 24.30 -4.36
N LEU A 1110 -15.39 25.22 -4.86
CA LEU A 1110 -14.97 26.49 -5.45
C LEU A 1110 -14.86 27.55 -4.34
N THR A 1111 -13.81 28.36 -4.40
CA THR A 1111 -13.48 29.37 -3.40
C THR A 1111 -13.10 30.68 -4.06
N ILE A 1112 -13.44 31.80 -3.43
CA ILE A 1112 -13.02 33.13 -3.89
C ILE A 1112 -11.50 33.24 -3.73
N SER A 1113 -10.82 33.64 -4.80
CA SER A 1113 -9.36 33.70 -4.91
C SER A 1113 -8.89 35.12 -5.21
N PRO A 1114 -7.93 35.67 -4.43
CA PRO A 1114 -7.36 36.98 -4.71
C PRO A 1114 -6.34 36.96 -5.86
N THR A 1115 -5.95 35.79 -6.36
CA THR A 1115 -4.83 35.63 -7.33
C THR A 1115 -5.24 34.99 -8.65
N HIS A 1116 -6.38 34.31 -8.68
CA HIS A 1116 -6.89 33.63 -9.88
C HIS A 1116 -7.98 34.51 -10.49
N VAL A 1117 -8.11 34.46 -11.82
CA VAL A 1117 -8.91 35.43 -12.60
C VAL A 1117 -10.13 34.78 -13.26
N ALA A 1118 -10.33 33.47 -13.06
CA ALA A 1118 -11.52 32.77 -13.54
C ALA A 1118 -12.80 33.41 -12.97
N ALA A 1119 -13.73 33.78 -13.86
CA ALA A 1119 -14.99 34.47 -13.53
C ALA A 1119 -14.81 35.79 -12.76
N GLN A 1120 -13.66 36.45 -12.91
CA GLN A 1120 -13.39 37.72 -12.24
C GLN A 1120 -14.34 38.83 -12.72
N GLY A 1121 -14.96 39.55 -11.78
CA GLY A 1121 -15.91 40.62 -12.08
C GLY A 1121 -17.34 40.13 -12.38
N GLU A 1122 -17.55 38.82 -12.50
CA GLU A 1122 -18.85 38.20 -12.73
C GLU A 1122 -19.53 37.72 -11.42
N ILE A 1123 -18.81 37.76 -10.28
CA ILE A 1123 -19.32 37.36 -8.96
C ILE A 1123 -19.98 38.55 -8.26
N GLN A 1124 -21.23 38.39 -7.82
CA GLN A 1124 -21.93 39.44 -7.06
C GLN A 1124 -21.19 39.77 -5.75
N GLY A 1125 -20.86 41.05 -5.55
CA GLY A 1125 -20.26 41.55 -4.31
C GLY A 1125 -18.73 41.43 -4.22
N THR A 1126 -18.02 41.00 -5.27
CA THR A 1126 -16.55 40.98 -5.26
C THR A 1126 -15.91 41.12 -6.65
N GLU A 1127 -14.79 41.84 -6.74
CA GLU A 1127 -13.96 41.93 -7.95
C GLU A 1127 -12.91 40.80 -8.08
N LYS A 1128 -12.96 39.82 -7.17
CA LYS A 1128 -12.03 38.68 -7.12
C LYS A 1128 -12.51 37.54 -8.03
N GLY A 1129 -11.61 36.68 -8.50
CA GLY A 1129 -11.95 35.49 -9.27
C GLY A 1129 -12.19 34.26 -8.40
N LEU A 1130 -12.42 33.11 -9.03
CA LEU A 1130 -12.59 31.80 -8.39
C LEU A 1130 -11.31 30.96 -8.44
N SER A 1131 -11.20 29.99 -7.53
CA SER A 1131 -10.20 28.92 -7.55
C SER A 1131 -10.82 27.61 -7.08
N LEU A 1132 -10.26 26.50 -7.55
CA LEU A 1132 -10.63 25.15 -7.12
C LEU A 1132 -9.81 24.73 -5.89
N ARG A 1133 -10.47 24.29 -4.81
CA ARG A 1133 -9.81 23.77 -3.60
C ARG A 1133 -9.45 22.28 -3.78
N PHE A 1134 -8.22 21.94 -3.39
CA PHE A 1134 -7.64 20.59 -3.52
C PHE A 1134 -7.74 19.96 -4.92
N PRO A 1135 -7.27 20.64 -5.98
CA PRO A 1135 -7.34 20.12 -7.33
C PRO A 1135 -6.51 18.83 -7.47
N ARG A 1136 -7.14 17.81 -8.04
CA ARG A 1136 -6.54 16.52 -8.36
C ARG A 1136 -6.82 16.18 -9.82
N PHE A 1137 -5.77 15.91 -10.57
CA PHE A 1137 -5.90 15.35 -11.90
C PHE A 1137 -6.56 13.97 -11.86
N VAL A 1138 -7.51 13.75 -12.77
CA VAL A 1138 -8.19 12.47 -12.96
C VAL A 1138 -7.67 11.80 -14.24
N ARG A 1139 -7.84 12.46 -15.39
CA ARG A 1139 -7.41 11.96 -16.71
C ARG A 1139 -7.27 13.08 -17.74
N VAL A 1140 -6.62 12.78 -18.86
CA VAL A 1140 -6.66 13.63 -20.06
C VAL A 1140 -7.94 13.34 -20.82
N ARG A 1141 -8.59 14.40 -21.31
CA ARG A 1141 -9.77 14.36 -22.18
C ARG A 1141 -9.30 14.51 -23.63
N GLU A 1142 -8.98 13.38 -24.25
CA GLU A 1142 -8.63 13.33 -25.68
C GLU A 1142 -9.85 13.58 -26.58
N ASP A 1143 -11.05 13.48 -26.01
CA ASP A 1143 -12.35 13.70 -26.64
C ASP A 1143 -12.82 15.16 -26.64
N LYS A 1144 -12.03 16.09 -26.09
CA LYS A 1144 -12.39 17.52 -25.98
C LYS A 1144 -11.32 18.43 -26.54
N LEU A 1145 -11.74 19.49 -27.23
CA LEU A 1145 -10.88 20.61 -27.60
C LEU A 1145 -10.79 21.62 -26.46
N PRO A 1146 -9.74 22.47 -26.40
CA PRO A 1146 -9.61 23.51 -25.37
C PRO A 1146 -10.85 24.39 -25.21
N GLN A 1147 -11.55 24.71 -26.31
CA GLN A 1147 -12.78 25.51 -26.29
C GLN A 1147 -13.99 24.75 -25.69
N ASP A 1148 -13.94 23.41 -25.60
CA ASP A 1148 -14.95 22.56 -24.95
C ASP A 1148 -14.72 22.39 -23.43
N ALA A 1149 -13.71 23.09 -22.89
CA ALA A 1149 -13.43 23.11 -21.47
C ALA A 1149 -14.58 23.73 -20.68
N THR A 1150 -14.60 23.46 -19.37
CA THR A 1150 -15.58 24.07 -18.45
C THR A 1150 -15.52 25.58 -18.58
N THR A 1151 -16.69 26.22 -18.67
CA THR A 1151 -16.77 27.67 -18.89
C THR A 1151 -16.82 28.49 -17.60
N SER A 1152 -16.42 29.76 -17.64
CA SER A 1152 -16.57 30.70 -16.50
C SER A 1152 -18.01 30.75 -15.98
N THR A 1153 -19.00 30.78 -16.88
CA THR A 1153 -20.43 30.75 -16.53
C THR A 1153 -20.84 29.46 -15.83
N GLN A 1154 -20.30 28.30 -16.25
CA GLN A 1154 -20.54 27.03 -15.56
C GLN A 1154 -19.95 27.03 -14.16
N LEU A 1155 -18.75 27.59 -13.97
CA LEU A 1155 -18.12 27.73 -12.67
C LEU A 1155 -18.94 28.61 -11.73
N LEU A 1156 -19.48 29.74 -12.21
CA LEU A 1156 -20.36 30.61 -11.43
C LEU A 1156 -21.62 29.87 -10.97
N ARG A 1157 -22.29 29.15 -11.87
CA ARG A 1157 -23.48 28.34 -11.51
C ARG A 1157 -23.16 27.30 -10.43
N LEU A 1158 -22.00 26.65 -10.52
CA LEU A 1158 -21.55 25.69 -9.50
C LEU A 1158 -21.26 26.39 -8.16
N PHE A 1159 -20.62 27.55 -8.19
CA PHE A 1159 -20.33 28.35 -6.99
C PHE A 1159 -21.61 28.88 -6.31
N GLU A 1160 -22.58 29.37 -7.09
CA GLU A 1160 -23.87 29.82 -6.57
C GLU A 1160 -24.67 28.67 -5.94
N LYS A 1161 -24.70 27.50 -6.59
CA LYS A 1161 -25.33 26.28 -6.01
C LYS A 1161 -24.67 25.90 -4.68
N GLN A 1162 -23.35 25.98 -4.61
CA GLN A 1162 -22.59 25.71 -3.38
C GLN A 1162 -22.91 26.72 -2.27
N THR A 1163 -23.19 27.98 -2.62
CA THR A 1163 -23.48 29.05 -1.67
C THR A 1163 -24.93 29.01 -1.18
N ARG A 1164 -25.90 28.74 -2.07
CA ARG A 1164 -27.33 28.59 -1.73
C ARG A 1164 -27.64 27.39 -0.85
N SER A 1165 -26.80 26.35 -0.87
CA SER A 1165 -26.93 25.22 0.05
C SER A 1165 -26.41 25.53 1.47
N LYS A 1166 -25.71 26.66 1.67
CA LYS A 1166 -25.13 27.08 2.95
C LYS A 1166 -25.90 28.23 3.62
N THR A 1167 -26.86 28.83 2.93
CA THR A 1167 -27.86 29.80 3.44
C THR A 1167 -29.19 29.11 3.61
#